data_AF-A0AB72ZS48-F1
#
_entry.id   AF-A0AB72ZS48-F1
#
_cell.length_a   1.000
_cell.length_b   1.000
_cell.length_c   1.000
_cell.angle_alpha   90.00
_cell.angle_beta   90.00
_cell.angle_gamma   90.00
#
_symmetry.space_group_name_H-M   'P 1'
#
loop_
_entity.id
_entity.type
_entity.pdbx_description
1 polymer ?
#
loop_
_entity_poly.entity_id
_entity_poly.type
_entity_poly.pdbx_seq_one_letter_code
_entity_poly.pdbx_strand_id
1 'polypeptide(L)'
;MNTIFKVIWNASLNVWVVVSELAKGRIKTKSSRNLISEGVLPKFEQSMVSKLFRKNLLALSLGSIVFLSTGPVFAADITVSTQAELSAALSNGTYDKIILGADITLIGSLTVNMTSNQVVIDGQGKFGLTVNNTTNYGLVVSSGSGTLTLQNMSKIDSANYYSMVVLNGANTAVNVIYNNIDFLGSSQLIYMGAYGAATNSIMTFGDILNDVVVNDRAQEIGEVNKLAFTGRFHVTHTGSSVTSFVSTGGANNTSTMDFASGADVKIDRTGSTGDLTSTGVNAFAYTFADGASFELIANQNVFSGTTTNRGLEIGSYNSIDGFGSGVKIVLQSRSDGSIISGNGIDNATTNAAGINNNASGDANVIYNLGTGSILKATNTGILATKNANNASDIYIRSAGDITAATGISATHNGTGTVKIKNDGTITSTTAGIAISSASIKEISVDNTDGTITATAGTGVNVLASAILNLFGGTINTSATANGITFAGTEGGHTLTDLTINLLGTGIALSNVAGVNLTLSNVTLNTLNGTALNSLTGLTLVDSLNGRNTINIEGAGIGIAATNTELNTFDAEALDINVNGAGIGIQATGGGVNLSASNLIINVANTLGTALQITDGIDNTTTIGNEIQLNAENATAINFLGSSSKTLNNNGTIKGSVIFAGVADHIINNNGTLDGTLTTGAGNDTLVLDSSSQSNDVINLGDGNNSVTIQNGATVSSIITGNGNDTFTINGMSVGSTYLGSLDAGTGLNTLNFNASTDELAAATSLQGFTNINLVDSHITLVSDDNIGSGMVNIDSSSELLFGSTFDGILHATLGAGTGSAIVNNSANVSLEQASMFAGTWQVNQGGALTASNSNQLGSAKIGLDGTLNLDNIALFNHVLTGNGTLNVAKNLATTAFDFGSTVGGAFSGIVNLTKTTFALSADNAAALASATLKLSDDSVTTVGTTDRTLHGLDLSGGTLIFDGAVPQSQTSGVVTVTDLALNSGTVNITGSGSWDNTDPLATNVSILEQDRAGSTLELINATNVTGDIDALDLLVNGTAITSGTQGVQ
;
A
#
# COMPACT_ATOMS: atom_id res chain seq x y z
N MET A 1 22.90 19.49 -3.11
CA MET A 1 22.22 20.68 -2.53
C MET A 1 22.95 21.06 -1.25
N ASN A 2 23.38 22.31 -1.08
CA ASN A 2 24.04 22.76 0.15
C ASN A 2 23.00 23.02 1.24
N THR A 3 22.90 22.14 2.22
CA THR A 3 22.05 22.30 3.41
C THR A 3 22.71 23.22 4.42
N ILE A 4 22.11 24.38 4.66
CA ILE A 4 22.49 25.28 5.76
C ILE A 4 21.72 24.85 7.02
N PHE A 5 22.42 24.50 8.09
CA PHE A 5 21.82 24.20 9.39
C PHE A 5 21.93 25.41 10.32
N LYS A 6 20.85 25.75 11.04
CA LYS A 6 20.87 26.74 12.11
C LYS A 6 20.80 26.03 13.46
N VAL A 7 21.71 26.41 14.36
CA VAL A 7 21.75 25.95 15.75
C VAL A 7 21.10 27.03 16.62
N ILE A 8 20.05 26.67 17.35
CA ILE A 8 19.30 27.61 18.21
C ILE A 8 19.12 27.03 19.61
N TRP A 9 19.19 27.91 20.61
CA TRP A 9 19.01 27.56 22.02
C TRP A 9 17.52 27.44 22.36
N ASN A 10 17.08 26.27 22.80
CA ASN A 10 15.71 26.06 23.27
C ASN A 10 15.66 26.30 24.78
N ALA A 11 15.14 27.47 25.18
CA ALA A 11 15.08 27.88 26.59
C ALA A 11 14.15 27.02 27.45
N SER A 12 13.17 26.33 26.86
CA SER A 12 12.24 25.45 27.59
C SER A 12 12.86 24.10 27.91
N LEU A 13 13.76 23.62 27.04
CA LEU A 13 14.44 22.34 27.18
C LEU A 13 15.90 22.46 27.67
N ASN A 14 16.42 23.68 27.74
CA ASN A 14 17.80 23.99 28.17
C ASN A 14 18.89 23.29 27.33
N VAL A 15 18.64 23.12 26.02
CA VAL A 15 19.54 22.45 25.07
C VAL A 15 19.68 23.23 23.76
N TRP A 16 20.79 23.03 23.04
CA TRP A 16 20.97 23.51 21.66
C TRP A 16 20.37 22.53 20.67
N VAL A 17 19.48 22.99 19.80
CA VAL A 17 18.80 22.16 18.79
C VAL A 17 19.26 22.59 17.40
N VAL A 18 19.61 21.60 16.57
CA VAL A 18 19.90 21.80 15.14
C VAL A 18 18.61 21.58 14.37
N VAL A 19 18.16 22.59 13.61
CA VAL A 19 16.98 22.47 12.76
C VAL A 19 17.35 22.70 11.30
N SER A 20 16.89 21.79 10.43
CA SER A 20 16.90 21.96 8.98
C SER A 20 15.65 22.73 8.56
N GLU A 21 15.83 23.81 7.80
CA GLU A 21 14.73 24.65 7.32
C GLU A 21 14.01 23.94 6.15
N LEU A 22 13.04 23.06 6.46
CA LEU A 22 12.04 22.60 5.51
C LEU A 22 11.03 23.74 5.33
N ALA A 23 11.13 24.46 4.22
CA ALA A 23 10.24 25.56 3.90
C ALA A 23 8.78 25.06 3.77
N LYS A 24 7.94 25.43 4.73
CA LYS A 24 6.47 25.42 4.59
C LYS A 24 5.88 26.76 5.08
N GLY A 25 5.52 27.59 4.10
CA GLY A 25 4.18 28.19 3.97
C GLY A 25 3.71 29.31 4.92
N ARG A 26 3.34 30.43 4.28
CA ARG A 26 2.27 31.40 4.60
C ARG A 26 2.57 32.54 5.58
N ILE A 27 2.56 33.78 5.06
CA ILE A 27 2.10 34.96 5.82
C ILE A 27 1.12 35.78 4.97
N LYS A 28 0.06 36.21 5.66
CA LYS A 28 -1.02 37.09 5.23
C LYS A 28 -0.55 38.47 4.75
N THR A 29 -1.33 39.01 3.84
CA THR A 29 -1.41 40.38 3.35
C THR A 29 -1.19 41.47 4.41
N LYS A 30 -0.29 42.42 4.10
CA LYS A 30 -0.36 43.79 4.61
C LYS A 30 0.13 44.77 3.54
N SER A 31 -0.68 45.79 3.30
CA SER A 31 -0.53 46.82 2.29
C SER A 31 0.61 47.79 2.61
N SER A 32 1.41 48.17 1.61
CA SER A 32 2.09 49.47 1.57
C SER A 32 2.35 49.88 0.12
N ARG A 33 1.79 51.04 -0.26
CA ARG A 33 2.18 51.79 -1.45
C ARG A 33 3.64 52.24 -1.29
N ASN A 34 4.43 52.14 -2.36
CA ASN A 34 5.30 53.22 -2.78
C ASN A 34 5.73 53.04 -4.24
N LEU A 35 5.57 54.13 -5.00
CA LEU A 35 6.09 54.34 -6.35
C LEU A 35 7.61 54.30 -6.35
N ILE A 36 8.25 53.66 -7.34
CA ILE A 36 9.41 54.22 -8.06
C ILE A 36 9.39 53.75 -9.54
N SER A 37 9.90 54.67 -10.36
CA SER A 37 10.05 54.85 -11.79
C SER A 37 10.56 53.73 -12.69
N GLU A 38 10.07 53.84 -13.93
CA GLU A 38 10.76 53.74 -15.23
C GLU A 38 11.69 52.56 -15.53
N GLY A 39 11.33 51.88 -16.62
CA GLY A 39 12.30 51.48 -17.64
C GLY A 39 12.32 49.99 -17.91
N VAL A 40 11.52 49.57 -18.91
CA VAL A 40 11.84 48.61 -20.00
C VAL A 40 10.55 47.90 -20.43
N LEU A 41 10.03 48.28 -21.61
CA LEU A 41 8.99 47.56 -22.35
C LEU A 41 9.56 46.24 -22.90
N PRO A 42 8.72 45.19 -23.05
CA PRO A 42 8.27 44.91 -24.42
C PRO A 42 6.81 44.42 -24.57
N LYS A 43 6.25 44.84 -25.72
CA LYS A 43 5.20 44.22 -26.55
C LYS A 43 3.77 44.12 -26.00
N PHE A 44 3.06 45.24 -26.09
CA PHE A 44 1.61 45.28 -26.26
C PHE A 44 1.23 44.82 -27.67
N GLU A 45 0.47 43.74 -27.78
CA GLU A 45 -0.29 43.44 -29.00
C GLU A 45 -1.46 44.42 -29.13
N GLN A 46 -1.46 45.12 -30.26
CA GLN A 46 -2.50 46.04 -30.68
C GLN A 46 -3.70 45.22 -31.21
N SER A 47 -4.81 45.15 -30.47
CA SER A 47 -6.10 44.71 -31.03
C SER A 47 -7.33 45.15 -30.22
N MET A 48 -7.27 46.29 -29.52
CA MET A 48 -8.36 46.71 -28.63
C MET A 48 -9.06 48.04 -29.00
N VAL A 49 -8.94 48.50 -30.26
CA VAL A 49 -9.50 49.81 -30.66
C VAL A 49 -10.62 49.74 -31.72
N SER A 50 -10.96 48.57 -32.29
CA SER A 50 -11.96 48.50 -33.37
C SER A 50 -13.29 47.80 -33.05
N LYS A 51 -13.54 47.37 -31.80
CA LYS A 51 -14.78 46.64 -31.45
C LYS A 51 -15.76 47.41 -30.54
N LEU A 52 -15.55 48.70 -30.30
CA LEU A 52 -16.46 49.52 -29.50
C LEU A 52 -17.70 50.06 -30.26
N PHE A 53 -17.91 49.64 -31.50
CA PHE A 53 -19.00 50.12 -32.34
C PHE A 53 -19.62 48.96 -33.12
N ARG A 54 -20.56 48.22 -32.49
CA ARG A 54 -21.79 47.64 -33.08
C ARG A 54 -22.47 46.65 -32.11
N LYS A 55 -23.60 47.11 -31.56
CA LYS A 55 -24.77 46.37 -31.01
C LYS A 55 -24.60 45.68 -29.64
N ASN A 56 -25.59 45.62 -28.75
CA ASN A 56 -26.57 46.56 -28.15
C ASN A 56 -27.39 45.73 -27.13
N LEU A 57 -27.65 46.32 -25.95
CA LEU A 57 -28.73 46.01 -24.99
C LEU A 57 -28.77 44.61 -24.33
N LEU A 58 -28.37 44.53 -23.05
CA LEU A 58 -29.14 43.94 -21.92
C LEU A 58 -28.19 43.74 -20.71
N ALA A 59 -28.05 44.79 -19.89
CA ALA A 59 -27.55 44.70 -18.51
C ALA A 59 -27.93 46.00 -17.79
N LEU A 60 -29.23 46.21 -17.61
CA LEU A 60 -29.74 47.10 -16.58
C LEU A 60 -30.30 46.20 -15.49
N SER A 61 -29.41 45.75 -14.61
CA SER A 61 -29.83 45.24 -13.32
C SER A 61 -30.48 46.38 -12.53
N LEU A 62 -31.59 46.04 -11.88
CA LEU A 62 -32.40 46.91 -11.05
C LEU A 62 -31.54 47.71 -10.07
N GLY A 63 -31.46 49.02 -10.33
CA GLY A 63 -30.69 49.97 -9.53
C GLY A 63 -31.03 51.42 -9.86
N SER A 64 -32.27 51.70 -10.29
CA SER A 64 -32.79 53.05 -10.42
C SER A 64 -33.42 53.52 -9.10
N ILE A 65 -32.59 53.65 -8.06
CA ILE A 65 -32.82 54.61 -6.97
C ILE A 65 -31.49 55.32 -6.73
N VAL A 66 -31.35 56.49 -7.36
CA VAL A 66 -30.83 57.77 -6.87
C VAL A 66 -30.59 58.61 -8.13
N PHE A 67 -31.60 59.42 -8.47
CA PHE A 67 -31.39 60.56 -9.34
C PHE A 67 -30.44 61.52 -8.61
N LEU A 68 -29.29 61.81 -9.22
CA LEU A 68 -28.55 63.02 -8.91
C LEU A 68 -29.41 64.21 -9.35
N SER A 69 -29.83 64.94 -8.32
CA SER A 69 -30.60 66.17 -8.29
C SER A 69 -30.27 67.20 -9.39
N THR A 70 -31.30 67.63 -10.11
CA THR A 70 -31.61 69.06 -10.31
C THR A 70 -33.13 69.29 -10.32
N GLY A 71 -33.70 69.67 -9.16
CA GLY A 71 -35.02 70.32 -8.99
C GLY A 71 -36.29 69.44 -9.13
N PRO A 72 -37.18 69.36 -8.11
CA PRO A 72 -38.45 68.67 -8.25
C PRO A 72 -39.49 69.59 -8.91
N VAL A 73 -40.10 69.13 -9.99
CA VAL A 73 -41.51 69.47 -10.24
C VAL A 73 -42.30 68.41 -9.48
N PHE A 74 -43.03 68.82 -8.44
CA PHE A 74 -43.75 67.93 -7.55
C PHE A 74 -44.72 67.04 -8.35
N ALA A 75 -44.56 65.72 -8.24
CA ALA A 75 -45.57 64.74 -8.64
C ALA A 75 -46.80 64.94 -7.73
N ALA A 76 -47.98 65.05 -8.33
CA ALA A 76 -49.22 65.04 -7.57
C ALA A 76 -49.62 63.57 -7.35
N ASP A 77 -49.81 63.20 -6.08
CA ASP A 77 -50.53 61.98 -5.71
C ASP A 77 -52.03 62.30 -5.66
N ILE A 78 -52.88 61.36 -6.06
CA ILE A 78 -54.33 61.48 -5.90
C ILE A 78 -54.92 60.20 -5.32
N THR A 79 -55.82 60.35 -4.36
CA THR A 79 -56.63 59.22 -3.86
C THR A 79 -57.96 59.19 -4.60
N VAL A 80 -58.34 58.03 -5.12
CA VAL A 80 -59.59 57.82 -5.86
C VAL A 80 -60.35 56.64 -5.24
N SER A 81 -61.66 56.77 -5.06
CA SER A 81 -62.52 55.75 -4.45
C SER A 81 -63.61 55.25 -5.40
N THR A 82 -63.74 55.85 -6.58
CA THR A 82 -64.74 55.47 -7.59
C THR A 82 -64.11 55.38 -8.99
N GLN A 83 -64.76 54.66 -9.92
CA GLN A 83 -64.30 54.58 -11.31
C GLN A 83 -64.22 55.95 -11.98
N ALA A 84 -65.16 56.86 -11.71
CA ALA A 84 -65.19 58.18 -12.33
C ALA A 84 -63.96 59.01 -11.91
N GLU A 85 -63.59 58.97 -10.63
CA GLU A 85 -62.39 59.62 -10.10
C GLU A 85 -61.12 59.00 -10.70
N LEU A 86 -61.04 57.67 -10.78
CA LEU A 86 -59.93 56.97 -11.41
C LEU A 86 -59.80 57.33 -12.90
N SER A 87 -60.91 57.38 -13.64
CA SER A 87 -60.93 57.76 -15.06
C SER A 87 -60.45 59.20 -15.28
N ALA A 88 -60.85 60.13 -14.40
CA ALA A 88 -60.42 61.52 -14.48
C ALA A 88 -58.91 61.66 -14.18
N ALA A 89 -58.43 60.96 -13.16
CA ALA A 89 -57.01 60.94 -12.80
C ALA A 89 -56.14 60.36 -13.93
N LEU A 90 -56.56 59.24 -14.53
CA LEU A 90 -55.81 58.56 -15.59
C LEU A 90 -55.80 59.32 -16.92
N SER A 91 -56.90 60.02 -17.29
CA SER A 91 -57.00 60.70 -18.59
C SER A 91 -56.31 62.07 -18.63
N ASN A 92 -56.20 62.76 -17.50
CA ASN A 92 -55.56 64.08 -17.41
C ASN A 92 -54.02 64.02 -17.60
N GLY A 93 -53.39 62.88 -17.28
CA GLY A 93 -51.95 62.68 -17.47
C GLY A 93 -51.06 63.53 -16.56
N THR A 94 -51.61 64.09 -15.47
CA THR A 94 -50.92 64.96 -14.51
C THR A 94 -50.39 64.21 -13.28
N TYR A 95 -50.91 63.01 -13.01
CA TYR A 95 -50.62 62.24 -11.79
C TYR A 95 -49.71 61.05 -12.11
N ASP A 96 -48.56 60.98 -11.44
CA ASP A 96 -47.63 59.86 -11.57
C ASP A 96 -48.01 58.69 -10.64
N LYS A 97 -48.75 58.99 -9.55
CA LYS A 97 -49.24 58.01 -8.58
C LYS A 97 -50.70 58.25 -8.22
N ILE A 98 -51.50 57.20 -8.38
CA ILE A 98 -52.93 57.16 -8.07
C ILE A 98 -53.13 56.10 -6.99
N ILE A 99 -53.68 56.51 -5.86
CA ILE A 99 -53.90 55.67 -4.68
C ILE A 99 -55.38 55.27 -4.64
N LEU A 100 -55.66 53.98 -4.50
CA LEU A 100 -57.03 53.50 -4.33
C LEU A 100 -57.49 53.72 -2.88
N GLY A 101 -58.64 54.36 -2.70
CA GLY A 101 -59.34 54.53 -1.42
C GLY A 101 -60.45 53.50 -1.17
N ALA A 102 -60.79 52.71 -2.19
CA ALA A 102 -61.77 51.62 -2.15
C ALA A 102 -61.48 50.61 -3.28
N ASP A 103 -62.08 49.43 -3.22
CA ASP A 103 -62.17 48.53 -4.37
C ASP A 103 -62.91 49.22 -5.52
N ILE A 104 -62.35 49.20 -6.74
CA ILE A 104 -62.96 49.85 -7.90
C ILE A 104 -63.37 48.81 -8.94
N THR A 105 -64.67 48.80 -9.25
CA THR A 105 -65.24 48.01 -10.34
C THR A 105 -65.24 48.82 -11.64
N LEU A 106 -64.64 48.27 -12.71
CA LEU A 106 -64.54 48.84 -14.04
C LEU A 106 -65.68 48.33 -14.93
N ILE A 107 -66.71 49.17 -15.13
CA ILE A 107 -67.88 48.94 -15.98
C ILE A 107 -67.68 49.40 -17.44
N GLY A 108 -66.52 50.00 -17.76
CA GLY A 108 -66.13 50.38 -19.12
C GLY A 108 -64.63 50.68 -19.20
N SER A 109 -64.14 50.98 -20.41
CA SER A 109 -62.73 51.29 -20.68
C SER A 109 -62.29 52.64 -20.12
N LEU A 110 -61.18 52.67 -19.38
CA LEU A 110 -60.55 53.90 -18.87
C LEU A 110 -59.27 54.19 -19.66
N THR A 111 -59.19 55.35 -20.30
CA THR A 111 -57.97 55.79 -21.00
C THR A 111 -56.87 56.14 -20.00
N VAL A 112 -55.70 55.54 -20.15
CA VAL A 112 -54.48 55.85 -19.41
C VAL A 112 -53.60 56.75 -20.25
N ASN A 113 -53.38 57.98 -19.79
CA ASN A 113 -52.52 58.95 -20.45
C ASN A 113 -51.08 58.79 -19.95
N MET A 114 -50.19 58.33 -20.84
CA MET A 114 -48.79 58.02 -20.54
C MET A 114 -47.84 59.23 -20.67
N THR A 115 -48.32 60.47 -20.62
CA THR A 115 -47.47 61.68 -20.79
C THR A 115 -46.36 61.79 -19.74
N SER A 116 -46.57 61.29 -18.52
CA SER A 116 -45.56 61.26 -17.46
C SER A 116 -44.45 60.21 -17.66
N ASN A 117 -44.66 59.26 -18.59
CA ASN A 117 -43.88 58.03 -18.74
C ASN A 117 -43.85 57.10 -17.51
N GLN A 118 -44.42 57.48 -16.37
CA GLN A 118 -44.48 56.67 -15.15
C GLN A 118 -45.86 56.86 -14.52
N VAL A 119 -46.71 55.83 -14.60
CA VAL A 119 -48.05 55.84 -14.00
C VAL A 119 -48.14 54.68 -13.03
N VAL A 120 -48.39 54.98 -11.75
CA VAL A 120 -48.55 53.99 -10.69
C VAL A 120 -49.98 54.02 -10.17
N ILE A 121 -50.63 52.87 -10.12
CA ILE A 121 -51.92 52.66 -9.45
C ILE A 121 -51.64 51.78 -8.23
N ASP A 122 -51.83 52.31 -7.03
CA ASP A 122 -51.44 51.71 -5.76
C ASP A 122 -52.67 51.35 -4.91
N GLY A 123 -52.88 50.06 -4.68
CA GLY A 123 -53.99 49.52 -3.87
C GLY A 123 -53.75 49.53 -2.36
N GLN A 124 -52.56 49.95 -1.90
CA GLN A 124 -52.19 50.05 -0.47
C GLN A 124 -52.27 48.73 0.32
N GLY A 125 -52.22 47.59 -0.38
CA GLY A 125 -52.41 46.24 0.12
C GLY A 125 -53.85 45.90 0.51
N LYS A 126 -54.81 46.78 0.22
CA LYS A 126 -56.20 46.67 0.71
C LYS A 126 -57.24 46.64 -0.39
N PHE A 127 -56.98 47.38 -1.47
CA PHE A 127 -57.97 47.62 -2.51
C PHE A 127 -57.47 47.10 -3.85
N GLY A 128 -58.41 46.74 -4.72
CA GLY A 128 -58.13 46.16 -6.01
C GLY A 128 -59.02 46.68 -7.13
N LEU A 129 -58.77 46.17 -8.34
CA LEU A 129 -59.52 46.48 -9.55
C LEU A 129 -60.25 45.22 -10.05
N THR A 130 -61.49 45.39 -10.48
CA THR A 130 -62.28 44.32 -11.10
C THR A 130 -62.94 44.80 -12.38
N VAL A 131 -62.61 44.21 -13.53
CA VAL A 131 -63.34 44.43 -14.78
C VAL A 131 -64.67 43.66 -14.72
N ASN A 132 -65.80 44.37 -14.69
CA ASN A 132 -67.14 43.77 -14.50
C ASN A 132 -68.14 44.17 -15.60
N ASN A 133 -67.65 44.36 -16.81
CA ASN A 133 -68.49 44.50 -17.99
C ASN A 133 -68.39 43.21 -18.83
N THR A 134 -68.98 43.14 -20.03
CA THR A 134 -68.87 41.94 -20.90
C THR A 134 -68.34 42.23 -22.30
N THR A 135 -67.97 43.48 -22.61
CA THR A 135 -67.65 43.94 -23.99
C THR A 135 -66.46 44.91 -24.09
N ASN A 136 -65.84 45.29 -22.98
CA ASN A 136 -64.83 46.35 -22.90
C ASN A 136 -63.64 45.95 -22.00
N TYR A 137 -62.47 46.49 -22.34
CA TYR A 137 -61.24 46.40 -21.55
C TYR A 137 -61.31 47.24 -20.26
N GLY A 138 -60.42 46.98 -19.30
CA GLY A 138 -60.27 47.79 -18.10
C GLY A 138 -59.57 49.12 -18.37
N LEU A 139 -58.25 49.07 -18.53
CA LEU A 139 -57.36 50.20 -18.73
C LEU A 139 -56.83 50.20 -20.16
N VAL A 140 -56.99 51.30 -20.90
CA VAL A 140 -56.62 51.44 -22.32
C VAL A 140 -55.47 52.42 -22.49
N VAL A 141 -54.36 51.95 -23.04
CA VAL A 141 -53.24 52.79 -23.48
C VAL A 141 -53.16 52.78 -25.00
N SER A 142 -53.28 53.94 -25.64
CA SER A 142 -53.28 54.08 -27.10
C SER A 142 -52.06 54.81 -27.68
N SER A 143 -51.21 55.41 -26.84
CA SER A 143 -49.91 55.99 -27.26
C SER A 143 -49.02 56.29 -26.05
N GLY A 144 -47.70 56.32 -26.23
CA GLY A 144 -46.72 56.75 -25.23
C GLY A 144 -45.67 55.67 -24.90
N SER A 145 -44.69 56.01 -24.08
CA SER A 145 -43.67 55.07 -23.60
C SER A 145 -43.50 55.13 -22.09
N GLY A 146 -42.76 54.18 -21.50
CA GLY A 146 -42.46 54.17 -20.06
C GLY A 146 -43.14 53.04 -19.32
N THR A 147 -43.55 53.25 -18.06
CA THR A 147 -44.04 52.18 -17.18
C THR A 147 -45.43 52.49 -16.63
N LEU A 148 -46.35 51.53 -16.76
CA LEU A 148 -47.62 51.48 -16.04
C LEU A 148 -47.52 50.41 -14.95
N THR A 149 -47.54 50.79 -13.68
CA THR A 149 -47.42 49.87 -12.54
C THR A 149 -48.75 49.76 -11.81
N LEU A 150 -49.29 48.54 -11.72
CA LEU A 150 -50.36 48.20 -10.79
C LEU A 150 -49.71 47.51 -9.59
N GLN A 151 -49.80 48.12 -8.41
CA GLN A 151 -49.10 47.62 -7.23
C GLN A 151 -49.92 47.56 -5.96
N ASN A 152 -49.47 46.71 -5.03
CA ASN A 152 -50.02 46.57 -3.68
C ASN A 152 -51.55 46.38 -3.72
N MET A 153 -52.07 45.50 -4.57
CA MET A 153 -53.52 45.35 -4.71
C MET A 153 -54.02 44.11 -3.99
N SER A 154 -55.18 44.21 -3.33
CA SER A 154 -55.86 43.03 -2.76
C SER A 154 -56.39 42.09 -3.84
N LYS A 155 -56.69 42.61 -5.03
CA LYS A 155 -57.09 41.81 -6.19
C LYS A 155 -56.91 42.56 -7.51
N ILE A 156 -56.65 41.80 -8.56
CA ILE A 156 -56.84 42.18 -9.95
C ILE A 156 -57.65 41.07 -10.59
N ASP A 157 -58.86 41.38 -11.00
CA ASP A 157 -59.81 40.39 -11.50
C ASP A 157 -60.55 40.89 -12.75
N SER A 158 -60.96 39.97 -13.61
CA SER A 158 -61.79 40.24 -14.78
C SER A 158 -62.90 39.22 -14.88
N ALA A 159 -64.13 39.70 -15.00
CA ALA A 159 -65.31 38.84 -15.15
C ALA A 159 -65.50 38.30 -16.58
N ASN A 160 -64.70 38.75 -17.55
CA ASN A 160 -64.90 38.49 -18.98
C ASN A 160 -63.57 38.22 -19.73
N TYR A 161 -63.64 38.07 -21.06
CA TYR A 161 -62.49 37.86 -21.95
C TYR A 161 -61.58 39.10 -22.10
N TYR A 162 -62.11 40.30 -21.85
CA TYR A 162 -61.39 41.55 -22.00
C TYR A 162 -60.40 41.76 -20.85
N SER A 163 -59.19 42.16 -21.22
CA SER A 163 -58.08 42.29 -20.30
C SER A 163 -58.19 43.45 -19.32
N MET A 164 -57.51 43.32 -18.16
CA MET A 164 -57.31 44.42 -17.23
C MET A 164 -56.59 45.58 -17.91
N VAL A 165 -55.58 45.30 -18.74
CA VAL A 165 -54.83 46.31 -19.50
C VAL A 165 -54.82 45.97 -20.99
N VAL A 166 -55.11 46.95 -21.84
CA VAL A 166 -55.00 46.85 -23.30
C VAL A 166 -54.04 47.92 -23.84
N LEU A 167 -53.07 47.50 -24.66
CA LEU A 167 -52.17 48.39 -25.41
C LEU A 167 -52.52 48.29 -26.89
N ASN A 168 -53.25 49.25 -27.47
CA ASN A 168 -53.83 49.09 -28.82
C ASN A 168 -53.29 50.05 -29.89
N GLY A 169 -52.36 50.94 -29.54
CA GLY A 169 -51.81 51.94 -30.47
C GLY A 169 -50.47 51.55 -31.08
N ALA A 170 -50.21 51.99 -32.32
CA ALA A 170 -48.95 51.72 -33.02
C ALA A 170 -47.70 52.32 -32.34
N ASN A 171 -47.87 53.25 -31.40
CA ASN A 171 -46.81 53.98 -30.70
C ASN A 171 -46.79 53.72 -29.18
N THR A 172 -47.25 52.55 -28.72
CA THR A 172 -47.27 52.20 -27.28
C THR A 172 -46.05 51.36 -26.90
N ALA A 173 -44.97 51.97 -26.41
CA ALA A 173 -43.77 51.27 -25.94
C ALA A 173 -43.74 51.23 -24.40
N VAL A 174 -44.67 50.48 -23.81
CA VAL A 174 -44.97 50.54 -22.36
C VAL A 174 -44.63 49.21 -21.69
N ASN A 175 -43.99 49.30 -20.51
CA ASN A 175 -43.83 48.20 -19.58
C ASN A 175 -45.00 48.20 -18.59
N VAL A 176 -45.84 47.16 -18.61
CA VAL A 176 -46.95 47.00 -17.68
C VAL A 176 -46.51 46.06 -16.56
N ILE A 177 -46.42 46.58 -15.33
CA ILE A 177 -45.93 45.86 -14.15
C ILE A 177 -47.11 45.51 -13.24
N TYR A 178 -47.23 44.24 -12.88
CA TYR A 178 -48.11 43.75 -11.81
C TYR A 178 -47.23 43.36 -10.61
N ASN A 179 -47.29 44.10 -9.51
CA ASN A 179 -46.38 43.88 -8.37
C ASN A 179 -47.08 43.91 -7.01
N ASN A 180 -46.73 43.00 -6.11
CA ASN A 180 -47.35 42.85 -4.80
C ASN A 180 -48.88 42.72 -4.90
N ILE A 181 -49.34 41.74 -5.68
CA ILE A 181 -50.76 41.46 -5.91
C ILE A 181 -51.17 40.23 -5.12
N ASP A 182 -52.19 40.37 -4.27
CA ASP A 182 -52.66 39.30 -3.40
C ASP A 182 -53.45 38.23 -4.19
N PHE A 183 -54.42 38.66 -5.01
CA PHE A 183 -55.22 37.77 -5.85
C PHE A 183 -55.17 38.18 -7.33
N LEU A 184 -54.79 37.24 -8.20
CA LEU A 184 -54.97 37.35 -9.65
C LEU A 184 -56.12 36.46 -10.11
N GLY A 185 -57.11 37.07 -10.76
CA GLY A 185 -58.23 36.37 -11.38
C GLY A 185 -57.80 35.44 -12.53
N SER A 186 -58.70 34.54 -12.94
CA SER A 186 -58.44 33.48 -13.93
C SER A 186 -58.70 33.90 -15.39
N SER A 187 -58.62 35.19 -15.70
CA SER A 187 -58.95 35.76 -17.03
C SER A 187 -57.76 36.56 -17.59
N GLN A 188 -57.86 37.00 -18.85
CA GLN A 188 -56.77 37.71 -19.53
C GLN A 188 -56.36 38.96 -18.74
N LEU A 189 -55.07 39.08 -18.40
CA LEU A 189 -54.52 40.24 -17.68
C LEU A 189 -54.13 41.35 -18.64
N ILE A 190 -53.60 40.98 -19.81
CA ILE A 190 -53.12 41.95 -20.79
C ILE A 190 -53.39 41.52 -22.23
N TYR A 191 -53.75 42.49 -23.06
CA TYR A 191 -53.77 42.38 -24.51
C TYR A 191 -52.88 43.45 -25.12
N MET A 192 -51.94 43.07 -25.97
CA MET A 192 -51.14 44.01 -26.75
C MET A 192 -51.48 43.87 -28.23
N GLY A 193 -51.78 44.97 -28.92
CA GLY A 193 -52.00 45.00 -30.36
C GLY A 193 -50.77 44.47 -31.09
N ALA A 194 -50.99 43.51 -32.00
CA ALA A 194 -49.92 42.73 -32.61
C ALA A 194 -48.92 42.13 -31.57
N TYR A 195 -49.44 41.73 -30.40
CA TYR A 195 -48.70 41.17 -29.27
C TYR A 195 -47.61 42.09 -28.71
N GLY A 196 -47.57 43.37 -29.11
CA GLY A 196 -46.53 44.31 -28.70
C GLY A 196 -45.19 44.14 -29.43
N ALA A 197 -45.12 43.31 -30.49
CA ALA A 197 -43.88 43.06 -31.22
C ALA A 197 -43.33 44.32 -31.91
N ALA A 198 -44.20 45.07 -32.60
CA ALA A 198 -43.80 46.30 -33.30
C ALA A 198 -43.46 47.46 -32.34
N THR A 199 -44.02 47.42 -31.13
CA THR A 199 -43.94 48.53 -30.18
C THR A 199 -42.94 48.31 -29.06
N ASN A 200 -42.40 47.08 -28.95
CA ASN A 200 -41.46 46.69 -27.90
C ASN A 200 -42.04 46.83 -26.47
N SER A 201 -43.36 46.71 -26.34
CA SER A 201 -44.05 46.66 -25.04
C SER A 201 -43.73 45.38 -24.28
N ILE A 202 -43.79 45.44 -22.95
CA ILE A 202 -43.39 44.37 -22.04
C ILE A 202 -44.47 44.18 -20.98
N MET A 203 -44.77 42.92 -20.64
CA MET A 203 -45.50 42.58 -19.42
C MET A 203 -44.47 42.13 -18.37
N THR A 204 -44.55 42.68 -17.16
CA THR A 204 -43.68 42.30 -16.05
C THR A 204 -44.50 41.83 -14.85
N PHE A 205 -44.19 40.65 -14.33
CA PHE A 205 -44.65 40.18 -13.03
C PHE A 205 -43.58 40.45 -11.97
N GLY A 206 -43.93 41.27 -10.97
CA GLY A 206 -43.24 41.36 -9.69
C GLY A 206 -43.72 40.26 -8.75
N ASP A 207 -44.07 40.62 -7.51
CA ASP A 207 -44.55 39.66 -6.52
C ASP A 207 -46.07 39.40 -6.63
N ILE A 208 -46.45 38.15 -6.89
CA ILE A 208 -47.80 37.64 -6.74
C ILE A 208 -47.82 36.78 -5.48
N LEU A 209 -48.56 37.24 -4.46
CA LEU A 209 -48.40 36.74 -3.10
C LEU A 209 -48.99 35.34 -2.92
N ASN A 210 -50.14 35.06 -3.56
CA ASN A 210 -50.79 33.76 -3.51
C ASN A 210 -50.65 32.98 -4.82
N ASP A 211 -50.70 31.66 -4.71
CA ASP A 211 -50.67 30.76 -5.86
C ASP A 211 -51.86 31.00 -6.78
N VAL A 212 -51.57 31.20 -8.06
CA VAL A 212 -52.57 31.47 -9.09
C VAL A 212 -53.10 30.15 -9.63
N VAL A 213 -54.40 29.91 -9.53
CA VAL A 213 -55.05 28.77 -10.18
C VAL A 213 -55.75 29.25 -11.44
N VAL A 214 -55.20 28.90 -12.59
CA VAL A 214 -55.82 29.16 -13.88
C VAL A 214 -56.74 28.00 -14.21
N ASN A 215 -58.04 28.26 -14.09
CA ASN A 215 -59.12 27.38 -14.54
C ASN A 215 -59.45 27.75 -15.99
N ASP A 216 -59.47 26.77 -16.90
CA ASP A 216 -59.47 26.93 -18.36
C ASP A 216 -60.82 27.39 -18.92
N ARG A 217 -61.21 28.64 -18.65
CA ARG A 217 -62.31 29.32 -19.37
C ARG A 217 -62.05 29.53 -20.87
N ALA A 218 -61.13 28.76 -21.47
CA ALA A 218 -60.56 28.93 -22.79
C ALA A 218 -59.86 30.31 -22.98
N GLN A 219 -59.15 30.79 -21.95
CA GLN A 219 -58.56 32.14 -21.92
C GLN A 219 -57.06 32.11 -21.61
N GLU A 220 -56.28 32.90 -22.34
CA GLU A 220 -54.87 33.15 -22.11
C GLU A 220 -54.66 34.13 -20.95
N ILE A 221 -53.51 34.07 -20.27
CA ILE A 221 -53.10 35.07 -19.26
C ILE A 221 -52.71 36.38 -19.94
N GLY A 222 -52.07 36.30 -21.10
CA GLY A 222 -51.67 37.49 -21.85
C GLY A 222 -51.31 37.23 -23.30
N GLU A 223 -51.68 38.18 -24.15
CA GLU A 223 -51.23 38.28 -25.54
C GLU A 223 -50.05 39.25 -25.62
N VAL A 224 -48.84 38.70 -25.60
CA VAL A 224 -47.59 39.44 -25.38
C VAL A 224 -46.46 38.89 -26.23
N ASN A 225 -45.51 39.76 -26.59
CA ASN A 225 -44.26 39.41 -27.25
C ASN A 225 -43.09 39.43 -26.25
N LYS A 226 -43.14 40.27 -25.21
CA LYS A 226 -42.10 40.31 -24.16
C LYS A 226 -42.72 40.14 -22.79
N LEU A 227 -42.16 39.20 -22.04
CA LEU A 227 -42.54 38.87 -20.67
C LEU A 227 -41.30 38.94 -19.77
N ALA A 228 -41.45 39.48 -18.56
CA ALA A 228 -40.41 39.48 -17.55
C ALA A 228 -40.96 39.06 -16.19
N PHE A 229 -40.18 38.29 -15.44
CA PHE A 229 -40.45 37.93 -14.06
C PHE A 229 -39.34 38.53 -13.18
N THR A 230 -39.73 39.29 -12.15
CA THR A 230 -38.80 39.94 -11.22
C THR A 230 -39.06 39.59 -9.75
N GLY A 231 -40.11 38.83 -9.45
CA GLY A 231 -40.50 38.43 -8.10
C GLY A 231 -41.18 37.06 -8.08
N ARG A 232 -41.99 36.79 -7.06
CA ARG A 232 -42.73 35.53 -6.89
C ARG A 232 -43.87 35.40 -7.91
N PHE A 233 -43.88 34.33 -8.71
CA PHE A 233 -45.02 33.98 -9.58
C PHE A 233 -45.24 32.47 -9.61
N HIS A 234 -46.20 31.99 -8.81
CA HIS A 234 -46.52 30.58 -8.70
C HIS A 234 -47.89 30.33 -9.33
N VAL A 235 -47.94 29.47 -10.37
CA VAL A 235 -49.16 29.24 -11.16
C VAL A 235 -49.43 27.77 -11.39
N THR A 236 -50.69 27.37 -11.23
CA THR A 236 -51.21 26.02 -11.50
C THR A 236 -52.27 26.07 -12.60
N HIS A 237 -52.12 25.23 -13.62
CA HIS A 237 -53.05 25.14 -14.76
C HIS A 237 -53.84 23.83 -14.70
N THR A 238 -55.17 23.92 -14.69
CA THR A 238 -56.07 22.80 -14.37
C THR A 238 -56.93 22.29 -15.52
N GLY A 239 -56.73 22.80 -16.75
CA GLY A 239 -57.61 22.46 -17.86
C GLY A 239 -56.95 22.34 -19.24
N SER A 240 -57.74 21.94 -20.25
CA SER A 240 -57.24 21.42 -21.53
C SER A 240 -57.22 22.47 -22.65
N SER A 241 -56.14 22.45 -23.46
CA SER A 241 -55.99 23.10 -24.78
C SER A 241 -55.64 24.60 -24.92
N VAL A 242 -55.53 25.41 -23.86
CA VAL A 242 -55.17 26.84 -23.99
C VAL A 242 -53.72 27.15 -23.64
N THR A 243 -53.09 27.97 -24.48
CA THR A 243 -51.74 28.50 -24.31
C THR A 243 -51.73 29.68 -23.34
N SER A 244 -50.93 29.65 -22.26
CA SER A 244 -50.99 30.71 -21.24
C SER A 244 -50.53 32.09 -21.74
N PHE A 245 -49.46 32.12 -22.53
CA PHE A 245 -48.93 33.35 -23.13
C PHE A 245 -48.83 33.19 -24.65
N VAL A 246 -49.61 33.99 -25.36
CA VAL A 246 -49.69 33.91 -26.82
C VAL A 246 -48.91 35.05 -27.47
N SER A 247 -48.08 34.69 -28.43
CA SER A 247 -47.39 35.56 -29.37
C SER A 247 -47.62 35.05 -30.80
N THR A 248 -48.05 35.89 -31.75
CA THR A 248 -48.14 35.49 -33.18
C THR A 248 -47.74 36.57 -34.20
N GLY A 249 -47.27 37.75 -33.76
CA GLY A 249 -47.28 38.97 -34.60
C GLY A 249 -45.95 39.69 -34.87
N GLY A 250 -44.79 39.07 -34.66
CA GLY A 250 -43.49 39.72 -34.88
C GLY A 250 -42.61 38.98 -35.87
N ALA A 251 -41.70 39.68 -36.55
CA ALA A 251 -40.63 39.07 -37.35
C ALA A 251 -40.00 37.88 -36.60
N ASN A 252 -39.60 36.83 -37.33
CA ASN A 252 -38.94 35.64 -36.76
C ASN A 252 -38.03 36.00 -35.56
N ASN A 253 -38.34 35.50 -34.37
CA ASN A 253 -37.47 35.49 -33.17
C ASN A 253 -37.41 36.79 -32.32
N THR A 254 -38.50 37.55 -32.21
CA THR A 254 -38.53 38.75 -31.34
C THR A 254 -39.17 38.54 -29.97
N SER A 255 -39.75 37.37 -29.69
CA SER A 255 -40.46 37.12 -28.43
C SER A 255 -39.49 36.70 -27.32
N THR A 256 -39.53 37.35 -26.14
CA THR A 256 -38.61 37.08 -25.02
C THR A 256 -39.33 36.88 -23.69
N MET A 257 -38.81 35.97 -22.86
CA MET A 257 -39.28 35.66 -21.51
C MET A 257 -38.11 35.70 -20.52
N ASP A 258 -37.96 36.80 -19.81
CA ASP A 258 -36.77 37.05 -18.99
C ASP A 258 -37.08 36.79 -17.50
N PHE A 259 -36.27 35.95 -16.87
CA PHE A 259 -36.32 35.67 -15.43
C PHE A 259 -35.18 36.42 -14.77
N ALA A 260 -35.50 37.53 -14.12
CA ALA A 260 -34.50 38.41 -13.49
C ALA A 260 -33.94 37.79 -12.20
N SER A 261 -32.81 38.33 -11.74
CA SER A 261 -32.23 37.96 -10.45
C SER A 261 -33.25 38.18 -9.33
N GLY A 262 -33.47 37.18 -8.48
CA GLY A 262 -34.48 37.20 -7.41
C GLY A 262 -35.88 36.76 -7.82
N ALA A 263 -36.15 36.47 -9.10
CA ALA A 263 -37.42 35.89 -9.52
C ALA A 263 -37.60 34.49 -8.90
N ASP A 264 -38.81 34.18 -8.44
CA ASP A 264 -39.21 32.87 -7.91
C ASP A 264 -40.45 32.39 -8.66
N VAL A 265 -40.23 31.65 -9.75
CA VAL A 265 -41.30 31.24 -10.65
C VAL A 265 -41.57 29.75 -10.53
N LYS A 266 -42.82 29.38 -10.30
CA LYS A 266 -43.29 27.99 -10.31
C LYS A 266 -44.40 27.83 -11.32
N ILE A 267 -44.28 26.82 -12.17
CA ILE A 267 -45.27 26.50 -13.20
C ILE A 267 -45.68 25.04 -13.04
N ASP A 268 -46.88 24.83 -12.53
CA ASP A 268 -47.53 23.51 -12.47
C ASP A 268 -48.56 23.38 -13.60
N ARG A 269 -48.35 22.37 -14.46
CA ARG A 269 -49.23 22.02 -15.58
C ARG A 269 -49.68 20.56 -15.54
N THR A 270 -49.62 19.91 -14.38
CA THR A 270 -50.02 18.50 -14.25
C THR A 270 -51.47 18.23 -14.67
N GLY A 271 -52.36 19.22 -14.50
CA GLY A 271 -53.76 19.17 -14.93
C GLY A 271 -54.02 19.66 -16.36
N SER A 272 -53.01 20.04 -17.15
CA SER A 272 -53.19 20.67 -18.45
C SER A 272 -52.38 20.00 -19.56
N THR A 273 -52.97 19.91 -20.76
CA THR A 273 -52.28 19.50 -22.00
C THR A 273 -51.89 20.68 -22.89
N GLY A 274 -52.26 21.92 -22.52
CA GLY A 274 -51.91 23.13 -23.26
C GLY A 274 -50.47 23.56 -23.02
N ASP A 275 -49.88 24.25 -23.99
CA ASP A 275 -48.53 24.80 -23.88
C ASP A 275 -48.49 26.04 -22.95
N LEU A 276 -47.34 26.34 -22.34
CA LEU A 276 -47.20 27.59 -21.58
C LEU A 276 -47.10 28.79 -22.53
N THR A 277 -46.41 28.61 -23.65
CA THR A 277 -46.18 29.65 -24.65
C THR A 277 -46.59 29.18 -26.03
N SER A 278 -46.75 30.11 -26.97
CA SER A 278 -46.78 29.80 -28.40
C SER A 278 -45.62 28.88 -28.80
N THR A 279 -45.82 28.06 -29.84
CA THR A 279 -44.84 27.09 -30.32
C THR A 279 -44.23 27.44 -31.67
N GLY A 280 -43.18 26.71 -32.06
CA GLY A 280 -42.56 26.86 -33.38
C GLY A 280 -41.80 28.19 -33.54
N VAL A 281 -42.05 28.90 -34.64
CA VAL A 281 -41.44 30.23 -34.92
C VAL A 281 -41.93 31.34 -34.00
N ASN A 282 -43.01 31.09 -33.26
CA ASN A 282 -43.64 32.02 -32.34
C ASN A 282 -43.25 31.78 -30.86
N ALA A 283 -42.33 30.85 -30.61
CA ALA A 283 -41.89 30.53 -29.26
C ALA A 283 -41.06 31.66 -28.63
N PHE A 284 -41.09 31.74 -27.30
CA PHE A 284 -40.33 32.74 -26.55
C PHE A 284 -38.90 32.28 -26.32
N ALA A 285 -37.96 33.20 -26.56
CA ALA A 285 -36.59 33.11 -26.07
C ALA A 285 -36.54 33.44 -24.59
N TYR A 286 -36.12 32.48 -23.78
CA TYR A 286 -36.06 32.66 -22.35
C TYR A 286 -34.62 32.85 -21.86
N THR A 287 -34.44 33.73 -20.88
CA THR A 287 -33.14 33.96 -20.24
C THR A 287 -33.32 33.87 -18.74
N PHE A 288 -32.47 33.12 -18.06
CA PHE A 288 -32.47 33.08 -16.60
C PHE A 288 -31.23 33.78 -16.08
N ALA A 289 -31.42 34.90 -15.38
CA ALA A 289 -30.32 35.58 -14.71
C ALA A 289 -29.88 34.82 -13.45
N ASP A 290 -28.61 34.96 -13.09
CA ASP A 290 -28.07 34.47 -11.83
C ASP A 290 -28.93 34.91 -10.63
N GLY A 291 -29.22 33.98 -9.73
CA GLY A 291 -30.10 34.20 -8.57
C GLY A 291 -31.59 34.06 -8.84
N ALA A 292 -32.02 33.73 -10.06
CA ALA A 292 -33.40 33.33 -10.33
C ALA A 292 -33.69 31.90 -9.83
N SER A 293 -34.94 31.63 -9.49
CA SER A 293 -35.49 30.31 -9.15
C SER A 293 -36.63 29.96 -10.09
N PHE A 294 -36.60 28.74 -10.62
CA PHE A 294 -37.60 28.22 -11.55
C PHE A 294 -37.94 26.77 -11.22
N GLU A 295 -39.21 26.48 -10.96
CA GLU A 295 -39.75 25.14 -10.78
C GLU A 295 -40.76 24.84 -11.89
N LEU A 296 -40.58 23.70 -12.56
CA LEU A 296 -41.50 23.23 -13.59
C LEU A 296 -42.01 21.83 -13.25
N ILE A 297 -43.34 21.71 -13.19
CA ILE A 297 -44.06 20.46 -12.98
C ILE A 297 -44.94 20.24 -14.21
N ALA A 298 -44.43 19.52 -15.21
CA ALA A 298 -45.13 19.32 -16.48
C ALA A 298 -44.82 17.97 -17.14
N ASN A 299 -45.76 17.53 -17.98
CA ASN A 299 -45.69 16.28 -18.73
C ASN A 299 -45.15 16.44 -20.16
N GLN A 300 -44.93 17.69 -20.58
CA GLN A 300 -44.61 18.11 -21.93
C GLN A 300 -43.62 19.29 -21.88
N ASN A 301 -42.89 19.51 -22.97
CA ASN A 301 -42.02 20.66 -23.13
C ASN A 301 -42.87 21.94 -23.18
N VAL A 302 -42.83 22.72 -22.11
CA VAL A 302 -43.63 23.94 -21.98
C VAL A 302 -43.04 25.15 -22.73
N PHE A 303 -41.80 25.05 -23.24
CA PHE A 303 -41.09 26.11 -23.97
C PHE A 303 -40.91 25.78 -25.47
N SER A 304 -41.68 24.82 -25.99
CA SER A 304 -41.63 24.23 -27.35
C SER A 304 -41.29 25.22 -28.49
N GLY A 305 -40.02 25.26 -28.93
CA GLY A 305 -39.57 26.08 -30.06
C GLY A 305 -38.78 25.25 -31.07
N THR A 306 -39.18 25.26 -32.35
CA THR A 306 -38.68 24.27 -33.34
C THR A 306 -37.58 24.78 -34.27
N THR A 307 -37.23 26.07 -34.30
CA THR A 307 -36.23 26.53 -35.28
C THR A 307 -35.28 27.64 -34.85
N THR A 308 -35.52 28.37 -33.75
CA THR A 308 -34.76 29.60 -33.47
C THR A 308 -34.80 30.10 -32.02
N ASN A 309 -34.82 29.19 -31.03
CA ASN A 309 -34.89 29.67 -29.65
C ASN A 309 -33.52 30.19 -29.16
N ARG A 310 -33.47 31.44 -28.68
CA ARG A 310 -32.24 32.16 -28.28
C ARG A 310 -31.97 32.03 -26.78
N GLY A 311 -32.37 30.90 -26.17
CA GLY A 311 -32.27 30.63 -24.72
C GLY A 311 -30.85 30.31 -24.25
N LEU A 312 -29.93 31.19 -24.63
CA LEU A 312 -28.50 30.95 -24.70
C LEU A 312 -27.81 30.91 -23.33
N GLU A 313 -28.53 31.31 -22.28
CA GLU A 313 -28.00 31.52 -20.95
C GLU A 313 -29.01 31.10 -19.88
N ILE A 314 -28.67 30.01 -19.18
CA ILE A 314 -29.17 29.74 -17.84
C ILE A 314 -28.05 30.15 -16.89
N GLY A 315 -28.25 31.22 -16.14
CA GLY A 315 -27.23 31.86 -15.32
C GLY A 315 -26.21 32.60 -16.19
N SER A 316 -24.98 32.77 -15.69
CA SER A 316 -23.92 33.41 -16.45
C SER A 316 -22.57 32.69 -16.39
N TYR A 317 -21.72 32.96 -17.40
CA TYR A 317 -20.29 32.64 -17.39
C TYR A 317 -19.47 33.79 -18.00
N ASN A 318 -18.40 34.17 -17.32
CA ASN A 318 -17.41 35.16 -17.77
C ASN A 318 -16.02 34.51 -17.88
N SER A 319 -15.23 34.85 -18.91
CA SER A 319 -13.90 34.29 -19.09
C SER A 319 -12.87 34.73 -18.04
N ILE A 320 -13.12 35.84 -17.35
CA ILE A 320 -12.28 36.39 -16.27
C ILE A 320 -12.77 35.87 -14.91
N ASP A 321 -14.07 36.02 -14.64
CA ASP A 321 -14.63 35.75 -13.31
C ASP A 321 -15.15 34.31 -13.14
N GLY A 322 -15.28 33.55 -14.23
CA GLY A 322 -15.82 32.19 -14.23
C GLY A 322 -17.34 32.14 -14.20
N PHE A 323 -17.91 31.08 -13.60
CA PHE A 323 -19.35 30.93 -13.43
C PHE A 323 -19.90 31.91 -12.38
N GLY A 324 -21.02 32.57 -12.68
CA GLY A 324 -21.79 33.33 -11.70
C GLY A 324 -22.53 32.43 -10.69
N SER A 325 -23.42 33.00 -9.87
CA SER A 325 -24.10 32.24 -8.80
C SER A 325 -25.05 31.16 -9.32
N GLY A 326 -25.46 31.24 -10.59
CA GLY A 326 -26.32 30.26 -11.25
C GLY A 326 -27.80 30.43 -10.92
N VAL A 327 -28.60 29.58 -11.55
CA VAL A 327 -30.07 29.59 -11.45
C VAL A 327 -30.52 28.34 -10.72
N LYS A 328 -31.42 28.48 -9.74
CA LYS A 328 -32.05 27.32 -9.11
C LYS A 328 -33.13 26.77 -10.05
N ILE A 329 -32.84 25.66 -10.72
CA ILE A 329 -33.81 24.99 -11.59
C ILE A 329 -34.27 23.69 -10.93
N VAL A 330 -35.57 23.57 -10.69
CA VAL A 330 -36.20 22.36 -10.17
C VAL A 330 -37.07 21.75 -11.28
N LEU A 331 -36.53 20.70 -11.89
CA LEU A 331 -37.23 19.81 -12.81
C LEU A 331 -37.48 18.49 -12.08
N GLN A 332 -38.54 18.48 -11.28
CA GLN A 332 -38.95 17.34 -10.47
C GLN A 332 -40.33 16.83 -10.91
N SER A 333 -40.53 15.52 -10.73
CA SER A 333 -41.81 14.82 -10.58
C SER A 333 -43.03 15.42 -11.31
N ARG A 334 -43.63 14.67 -12.25
CA ARG A 334 -45.07 14.81 -12.51
C ARG A 334 -45.81 14.74 -11.15
N SER A 335 -47.07 15.19 -11.02
CA SER A 335 -47.79 15.22 -9.73
C SER A 335 -47.80 13.88 -8.94
N ASP A 336 -47.42 12.77 -9.58
CA ASP A 336 -47.27 11.42 -9.04
C ASP A 336 -45.84 11.03 -8.58
N GLY A 337 -44.81 11.87 -8.75
CA GLY A 337 -43.42 11.55 -8.40
C GLY A 337 -42.53 11.05 -9.56
N SER A 338 -43.05 10.92 -10.79
CA SER A 338 -42.34 10.27 -11.91
C SER A 338 -41.28 11.15 -12.62
N ILE A 339 -40.25 10.49 -13.16
CA ILE A 339 -39.08 11.08 -13.84
C ILE A 339 -39.48 11.68 -15.21
N ILE A 340 -38.85 12.79 -15.62
CA ILE A 340 -39.07 13.40 -16.94
C ILE A 340 -38.61 12.44 -18.04
N SER A 341 -39.47 12.15 -19.02
CA SER A 341 -39.14 11.31 -20.16
C SER A 341 -38.26 12.06 -21.16
N GLY A 342 -37.00 11.67 -21.33
CA GLY A 342 -36.05 12.33 -22.23
C GLY A 342 -34.97 13.10 -21.49
N ASN A 343 -34.56 14.26 -22.01
CA ASN A 343 -33.49 15.07 -21.42
C ASN A 343 -34.07 16.12 -20.46
N GLY A 344 -33.34 16.46 -19.39
CA GLY A 344 -33.73 17.52 -18.46
C GLY A 344 -33.58 18.90 -19.10
N ILE A 345 -32.35 19.28 -19.44
CA ILE A 345 -32.01 20.51 -20.17
C ILE A 345 -31.22 20.12 -21.41
N ASP A 346 -31.58 20.62 -22.59
CA ASP A 346 -30.74 20.46 -23.78
C ASP A 346 -30.78 21.61 -24.78
N ASN A 347 -29.80 21.60 -25.69
CA ASN A 347 -29.75 22.46 -26.88
C ASN A 347 -30.06 21.71 -28.18
N ALA A 348 -30.77 20.59 -28.11
CA ALA A 348 -31.15 19.77 -29.26
C ALA A 348 -32.55 20.16 -29.76
N THR A 349 -32.97 19.73 -30.95
CA THR A 349 -34.30 20.10 -31.49
C THR A 349 -35.45 19.20 -31.03
N THR A 350 -35.16 18.14 -30.24
CA THR A 350 -36.09 17.03 -30.03
C THR A 350 -36.53 16.82 -28.57
N ASN A 351 -36.15 17.69 -27.63
CA ASN A 351 -36.60 17.53 -26.24
C ASN A 351 -38.12 17.74 -26.10
N ALA A 352 -38.84 16.67 -25.77
CA ALA A 352 -40.30 16.67 -25.72
C ALA A 352 -40.87 16.91 -24.31
N ALA A 353 -40.07 16.86 -23.25
CA ALA A 353 -40.56 16.97 -21.87
C ALA A 353 -39.69 17.84 -20.93
N GLY A 354 -38.44 18.16 -21.30
CA GLY A 354 -37.57 19.04 -20.52
C GLY A 354 -37.51 20.48 -21.07
N ILE A 355 -36.51 21.23 -20.58
CA ILE A 355 -36.17 22.56 -21.07
C ILE A 355 -35.30 22.41 -22.32
N ASN A 356 -35.73 23.02 -23.42
CA ASN A 356 -35.02 23.01 -24.70
C ASN A 356 -34.67 24.43 -25.11
N ASN A 357 -33.38 24.73 -25.28
CA ASN A 357 -32.94 26.06 -25.69
C ASN A 357 -32.48 26.16 -27.14
N ASN A 358 -32.44 25.05 -27.90
CA ASN A 358 -32.06 24.96 -29.32
C ASN A 358 -30.85 25.82 -29.75
N ALA A 359 -29.85 25.96 -28.87
CA ALA A 359 -28.66 26.79 -29.09
C ALA A 359 -27.62 26.13 -30.04
N SER A 360 -28.05 25.76 -31.25
CA SER A 360 -27.21 25.17 -32.29
C SER A 360 -26.43 26.19 -33.15
N GLY A 361 -26.72 27.50 -32.98
CA GLY A 361 -26.06 28.61 -33.68
C GLY A 361 -24.71 29.06 -33.09
N ASP A 362 -24.22 30.23 -33.54
CA ASP A 362 -22.86 30.76 -33.31
C ASP A 362 -22.58 31.32 -31.90
N ALA A 363 -23.47 31.09 -30.95
CA ALA A 363 -23.36 31.69 -29.62
C ALA A 363 -23.23 30.60 -28.54
N ASN A 364 -22.53 30.93 -27.45
CA ASN A 364 -22.11 29.98 -26.41
C ASN A 364 -23.31 29.26 -25.77
N VAL A 365 -23.15 27.99 -25.41
CA VAL A 365 -24.13 27.28 -24.59
C VAL A 365 -23.74 27.47 -23.13
N ILE A 366 -24.56 28.18 -22.35
CA ILE A 366 -24.31 28.42 -20.92
C ILE A 366 -25.43 27.80 -20.09
N TYR A 367 -25.06 26.78 -19.31
CA TYR A 367 -25.93 26.11 -18.34
C TYR A 367 -25.30 26.16 -16.95
N ASN A 368 -25.56 27.24 -16.20
CA ASN A 368 -25.07 27.45 -14.85
C ASN A 368 -26.20 27.26 -13.83
N LEU A 369 -26.32 26.04 -13.29
CA LEU A 369 -27.30 25.70 -12.28
C LEU A 369 -26.74 25.97 -10.89
N GLY A 370 -27.45 26.82 -10.15
CA GLY A 370 -27.13 27.19 -8.78
C GLY A 370 -27.60 26.15 -7.75
N THR A 371 -27.24 26.39 -6.49
CA THR A 371 -27.59 25.52 -5.37
C THR A 371 -29.09 25.29 -5.24
N GLY A 372 -29.47 24.06 -4.90
CA GLY A 372 -30.87 23.65 -4.76
C GLY A 372 -31.57 23.34 -6.08
N SER A 373 -30.82 23.31 -7.20
CA SER A 373 -31.31 22.76 -8.45
C SER A 373 -31.51 21.25 -8.33
N ILE A 374 -32.53 20.72 -9.01
CA ILE A 374 -32.86 19.29 -9.05
C ILE A 374 -33.23 18.95 -10.49
N LEU A 375 -32.55 17.99 -11.10
CA LEU A 375 -32.86 17.48 -12.44
C LEU A 375 -33.09 15.98 -12.40
N LYS A 376 -34.32 15.52 -12.64
CA LYS A 376 -34.66 14.09 -12.75
C LYS A 376 -35.13 13.74 -14.16
N ALA A 377 -34.29 13.06 -14.94
CA ALA A 377 -34.54 12.74 -16.35
C ALA A 377 -34.29 11.26 -16.67
N THR A 378 -35.02 10.65 -17.61
CA THR A 378 -34.79 9.23 -17.97
C THR A 378 -33.61 9.05 -18.92
N ASN A 379 -33.22 10.08 -19.67
CA ASN A 379 -32.08 10.06 -20.59
C ASN A 379 -30.92 10.91 -20.04
N THR A 380 -30.70 12.14 -20.55
CA THR A 380 -29.59 12.99 -20.10
C THR A 380 -30.07 14.11 -19.19
N GLY A 381 -29.43 14.36 -18.05
CA GLY A 381 -29.73 15.51 -17.18
C GLY A 381 -29.51 16.83 -17.91
N ILE A 382 -28.27 17.05 -18.38
CA ILE A 382 -27.89 18.20 -19.20
C ILE A 382 -27.21 17.71 -20.49
N LEU A 383 -27.76 18.03 -21.65
CA LEU A 383 -27.17 17.72 -22.96
C LEU A 383 -26.78 19.00 -23.71
N ALA A 384 -25.49 19.15 -24.00
CA ALA A 384 -24.95 20.27 -24.77
C ALA A 384 -24.17 19.77 -25.99
N THR A 385 -24.50 20.28 -27.17
CA THR A 385 -23.94 19.83 -28.44
C THR A 385 -23.54 20.99 -29.36
N LYS A 386 -22.37 20.91 -29.98
CA LYS A 386 -21.90 21.85 -31.03
C LYS A 386 -21.33 21.10 -32.22
N ASN A 387 -21.74 21.50 -33.43
CA ASN A 387 -21.35 20.88 -34.70
C ASN A 387 -19.95 21.31 -35.17
N ALA A 388 -19.43 20.63 -36.19
CA ALA A 388 -18.05 20.78 -36.69
C ALA A 388 -17.66 22.21 -37.14
N ASN A 389 -18.62 23.01 -37.60
CA ASN A 389 -18.35 24.36 -38.10
C ASN A 389 -18.54 25.47 -37.05
N ASN A 390 -18.70 25.09 -35.78
CA ASN A 390 -19.04 26.05 -34.72
C ASN A 390 -17.81 26.44 -33.88
N ALA A 391 -17.61 27.74 -33.68
CA ALA A 391 -16.50 28.29 -32.87
C ALA A 391 -16.92 28.76 -31.47
N SER A 392 -18.21 28.69 -31.13
CA SER A 392 -18.74 29.08 -29.81
C SER A 392 -18.56 27.99 -28.78
N ASP A 393 -18.46 28.38 -27.52
CA ASP A 393 -18.09 27.50 -26.40
C ASP A 393 -19.29 26.78 -25.77
N ILE A 394 -18.98 25.77 -24.95
CA ILE A 394 -19.93 25.11 -24.03
C ILE A 394 -19.44 25.33 -22.58
N TYR A 395 -20.28 25.94 -21.74
CA TYR A 395 -20.04 26.16 -20.32
C TYR A 395 -21.17 25.55 -19.51
N ILE A 396 -20.86 24.53 -18.71
CA ILE A 396 -21.84 23.82 -17.87
C ILE A 396 -21.38 23.87 -16.43
N ARG A 397 -22.23 24.30 -15.51
CA ARG A 397 -22.05 24.15 -14.07
C ARG A 397 -23.31 23.56 -13.45
N SER A 398 -23.15 22.59 -12.55
CA SER A 398 -24.24 22.08 -11.72
C SER A 398 -23.86 22.08 -10.25
N ALA A 399 -24.49 22.94 -9.46
CA ALA A 399 -24.43 22.94 -7.99
C ALA A 399 -25.66 22.27 -7.34
N GLY A 400 -26.38 21.45 -8.10
CA GLY A 400 -27.60 20.75 -7.68
C GLY A 400 -27.53 19.24 -7.88
N ASP A 401 -28.66 18.57 -7.64
CA ASP A 401 -28.78 17.12 -7.76
C ASP A 401 -29.29 16.71 -9.13
N ILE A 402 -28.53 15.89 -9.85
CA ILE A 402 -28.91 15.30 -11.14
C ILE A 402 -29.10 13.80 -10.96
N THR A 403 -30.27 13.28 -11.34
CA THR A 403 -30.53 11.83 -11.47
C THR A 403 -30.96 11.54 -12.89
N ALA A 404 -30.10 10.88 -13.68
CA ALA A 404 -30.36 10.60 -15.08
C ALA A 404 -29.57 9.39 -15.60
N ALA A 405 -29.93 8.81 -16.75
CA ALA A 405 -29.10 7.76 -17.35
C ALA A 405 -27.69 8.28 -17.65
N THR A 406 -27.61 9.46 -18.26
CA THR A 406 -26.38 10.26 -18.35
C THR A 406 -26.55 11.56 -17.57
N GLY A 407 -25.68 11.88 -16.61
CA GLY A 407 -25.80 13.13 -15.84
C GLY A 407 -25.61 14.36 -16.73
N ILE A 408 -24.39 14.54 -17.24
CA ILE A 408 -24.03 15.59 -18.19
C ILE A 408 -23.47 14.96 -19.45
N SER A 409 -23.92 15.41 -20.63
CA SER A 409 -23.33 15.05 -21.92
C SER A 409 -22.93 16.31 -22.67
N ALA A 410 -21.64 16.43 -23.00
CA ALA A 410 -21.09 17.56 -23.74
C ALA A 410 -20.33 17.08 -24.98
N THR A 411 -20.87 17.37 -26.16
CA THR A 411 -20.24 17.05 -27.45
C THR A 411 -19.89 18.32 -28.19
N HIS A 412 -18.62 18.52 -28.54
CA HIS A 412 -18.21 19.69 -29.31
C HIS A 412 -17.28 19.35 -30.47
N ASN A 413 -17.82 19.28 -31.68
CA ASN A 413 -17.08 18.90 -32.89
C ASN A 413 -16.37 20.06 -33.60
N GLY A 414 -16.68 21.33 -33.28
CA GLY A 414 -15.98 22.51 -33.82
C GLY A 414 -14.75 22.97 -33.02
N THR A 415 -14.43 24.27 -32.98
CA THR A 415 -13.18 24.80 -32.37
C THR A 415 -13.36 25.47 -31.01
N GLY A 416 -14.59 25.67 -30.55
CA GLY A 416 -14.87 26.26 -29.23
C GLY A 416 -14.42 25.37 -28.08
N THR A 417 -14.26 25.99 -26.91
CA THR A 417 -13.86 25.37 -25.65
C THR A 417 -15.05 24.69 -24.96
N VAL A 418 -14.75 23.71 -24.10
CA VAL A 418 -15.75 23.06 -23.26
C VAL A 418 -15.25 23.08 -21.81
N LYS A 419 -16.03 23.69 -20.92
CA LYS A 419 -15.78 23.64 -19.47
C LYS A 419 -17.01 23.13 -18.73
N ILE A 420 -16.78 22.13 -17.90
CA ILE A 420 -17.81 21.51 -17.06
C ILE A 420 -17.38 21.70 -15.60
N LYS A 421 -18.29 22.15 -14.75
CA LYS A 421 -18.10 22.22 -13.30
C LYS A 421 -19.21 21.47 -12.57
N ASN A 422 -18.89 20.45 -11.81
CA ASN A 422 -19.82 19.76 -10.93
C ASN A 422 -19.52 20.15 -9.48
N ASP A 423 -20.43 20.92 -8.88
CA ASP A 423 -20.45 21.34 -7.47
C ASP A 423 -21.55 20.61 -6.68
N GLY A 424 -22.25 19.68 -7.33
CA GLY A 424 -23.41 18.99 -6.79
C GLY A 424 -23.27 17.47 -6.89
N THR A 425 -24.41 16.79 -6.83
CA THR A 425 -24.46 15.32 -6.89
C THR A 425 -25.00 14.88 -8.24
N ILE A 426 -24.27 14.00 -8.92
CA ILE A 426 -24.75 13.32 -10.13
C ILE A 426 -24.96 11.85 -9.78
N THR A 427 -26.15 11.31 -9.99
CA THR A 427 -26.45 9.87 -9.91
C THR A 427 -26.84 9.36 -11.30
N SER A 428 -26.15 8.32 -11.76
CA SER A 428 -26.30 7.81 -13.12
C SER A 428 -26.31 6.29 -13.28
N THR A 429 -26.79 5.83 -14.44
CA THR A 429 -26.81 4.39 -14.83
C THR A 429 -26.04 4.10 -16.12
N THR A 430 -25.67 5.12 -16.90
CA THR A 430 -24.90 4.99 -18.15
C THR A 430 -23.59 5.76 -18.06
N ALA A 431 -23.65 7.06 -17.77
CA ALA A 431 -22.48 7.91 -17.57
C ALA A 431 -22.76 9.02 -16.56
N GLY A 432 -21.89 9.28 -15.58
CA GLY A 432 -22.00 10.51 -14.78
C GLY A 432 -21.80 11.75 -15.66
N ILE A 433 -20.65 11.81 -16.32
CA ILE A 433 -20.32 12.81 -17.33
C ILE A 433 -19.85 12.10 -18.60
N ALA A 434 -20.38 12.48 -19.76
CA ALA A 434 -19.95 11.99 -21.07
C ALA A 434 -19.44 13.15 -21.93
N ILE A 435 -18.20 13.05 -22.43
CA ILE A 435 -17.58 14.08 -23.27
C ILE A 435 -17.17 13.50 -24.63
N SER A 436 -17.30 14.29 -25.69
CA SER A 436 -16.95 13.86 -27.04
C SER A 436 -16.51 15.02 -27.94
N SER A 437 -15.57 14.74 -28.85
CA SER A 437 -15.14 15.66 -29.91
C SER A 437 -14.67 14.88 -31.13
N ALA A 438 -15.00 15.34 -32.34
CA ALA A 438 -14.51 14.75 -33.59
C ALA A 438 -13.01 14.97 -33.81
N SER A 439 -12.47 16.10 -33.33
CA SER A 439 -11.04 16.45 -33.37
C SER A 439 -10.43 16.43 -31.97
N ILE A 440 -9.10 16.29 -31.90
CA ILE A 440 -8.36 16.36 -30.64
C ILE A 440 -8.69 17.68 -29.94
N LYS A 441 -9.30 17.57 -28.76
CA LYS A 441 -9.77 18.74 -28.00
C LYS A 441 -9.72 18.48 -26.51
N GLU A 442 -9.05 19.37 -25.79
CA GLU A 442 -9.10 19.40 -24.34
C GLU A 442 -10.47 19.87 -23.85
N ILE A 443 -11.05 19.12 -22.91
CA ILE A 443 -12.28 19.40 -22.22
C ILE A 443 -11.98 19.39 -20.72
N SER A 444 -12.17 20.55 -20.10
CA SER A 444 -11.92 20.73 -18.67
C SER A 444 -13.14 20.36 -17.85
N VAL A 445 -12.95 19.49 -16.86
CA VAL A 445 -13.96 19.08 -15.89
C VAL A 445 -13.44 19.39 -14.49
N ASP A 446 -14.06 20.35 -13.81
CA ASP A 446 -13.84 20.64 -12.39
C ASP A 446 -14.93 19.92 -11.59
N ASN A 447 -14.55 18.92 -10.81
CA ASN A 447 -15.44 18.17 -9.94
C ASN A 447 -15.09 18.37 -8.46
N THR A 448 -14.24 19.36 -8.13
CA THR A 448 -13.69 19.58 -6.77
C THR A 448 -14.73 19.53 -5.66
N ASP A 449 -15.85 20.22 -5.86
CA ASP A 449 -16.91 20.33 -4.86
C ASP A 449 -18.07 19.34 -5.13
N GLY A 450 -17.89 18.43 -6.11
CA GLY A 450 -18.92 17.54 -6.63
C GLY A 450 -18.70 16.06 -6.33
N THR A 451 -19.81 15.33 -6.36
CA THR A 451 -19.81 13.86 -6.29
C THR A 451 -20.53 13.27 -7.50
N ILE A 452 -19.90 12.30 -8.15
CA ILE A 452 -20.50 11.48 -9.21
C ILE A 452 -20.74 10.08 -8.64
N THR A 453 -21.94 9.54 -8.79
CA THR A 453 -22.31 8.18 -8.36
C THR A 453 -22.88 7.41 -9.55
N ALA A 454 -22.08 6.52 -10.13
CA ALA A 454 -22.47 5.64 -11.22
C ALA A 454 -22.91 4.27 -10.68
N THR A 455 -24.19 3.94 -10.81
CA THR A 455 -24.77 2.66 -10.36
C THR A 455 -24.67 1.55 -11.42
N ALA A 456 -24.41 1.94 -12.66
CA ALA A 456 -24.07 1.11 -13.82
C ALA A 456 -23.28 1.98 -14.82
N GLY A 457 -22.71 1.38 -15.86
CA GLY A 457 -22.00 2.12 -16.90
C GLY A 457 -20.65 2.69 -16.42
N THR A 458 -20.46 4.00 -16.46
CA THR A 458 -19.21 4.66 -16.06
C THR A 458 -19.42 5.98 -15.31
N GLY A 459 -18.49 6.36 -14.43
CA GLY A 459 -18.49 7.69 -13.80
C GLY A 459 -18.24 8.80 -14.83
N VAL A 460 -17.16 8.67 -15.60
CA VAL A 460 -16.84 9.59 -16.71
C VAL A 460 -16.55 8.80 -17.98
N ASN A 461 -17.23 9.13 -19.08
CA ASN A 461 -17.05 8.53 -20.39
C ASN A 461 -16.37 9.51 -21.35
N VAL A 462 -15.19 9.15 -21.85
CA VAL A 462 -14.42 9.94 -22.80
C VAL A 462 -14.49 9.28 -24.17
N LEU A 463 -15.15 9.95 -25.11
CA LEU A 463 -15.49 9.42 -26.42
C LEU A 463 -14.73 10.13 -27.55
N ALA A 464 -14.54 9.43 -28.66
CA ALA A 464 -13.91 9.94 -29.88
C ALA A 464 -12.52 10.54 -29.62
N SER A 465 -12.28 11.81 -29.98
CA SER A 465 -10.99 12.48 -29.87
C SER A 465 -10.94 13.49 -28.69
N ALA A 466 -11.85 13.37 -27.73
CA ALA A 466 -11.85 14.25 -26.56
C ALA A 466 -10.65 13.94 -25.64
N ILE A 467 -9.97 14.97 -25.17
CA ILE A 467 -8.94 14.91 -24.13
C ILE A 467 -9.56 15.43 -22.83
N LEU A 468 -9.63 14.56 -21.82
CA LEU A 468 -10.10 14.88 -20.48
C LEU A 468 -9.00 15.55 -19.65
N ASN A 469 -9.31 16.72 -19.09
CA ASN A 469 -8.57 17.34 -17.99
C ASN A 469 -9.51 17.43 -16.77
N LEU A 470 -9.42 16.47 -15.85
CA LEU A 470 -10.31 16.33 -14.69
C LEU A 470 -9.58 16.71 -13.40
N PHE A 471 -10.19 17.62 -12.64
CA PHE A 471 -9.68 18.11 -11.36
C PHE A 471 -10.69 17.90 -10.25
N GLY A 472 -10.28 17.27 -9.14
CA GLY A 472 -10.99 17.27 -7.88
C GLY A 472 -12.17 16.28 -7.74
N GLY A 473 -12.60 16.11 -6.50
CA GLY A 473 -13.87 15.49 -6.14
C GLY A 473 -13.87 13.97 -6.03
N THR A 474 -15.08 13.40 -5.91
CA THR A 474 -15.29 11.97 -5.71
C THR A 474 -16.13 11.35 -6.82
N ILE A 475 -15.69 10.18 -7.31
CA ILE A 475 -16.46 9.31 -8.21
C ILE A 475 -16.71 7.99 -7.47
N ASN A 476 -17.97 7.68 -7.18
CA ASN A 476 -18.41 6.42 -6.60
C ASN A 476 -18.98 5.53 -7.70
N THR A 477 -18.59 4.26 -7.73
CA THR A 477 -19.13 3.27 -8.67
C THR A 477 -19.59 2.02 -7.92
N SER A 478 -20.60 1.34 -8.45
CA SER A 478 -21.12 0.08 -7.89
C SER A 478 -21.48 -0.92 -8.98
N ALA A 479 -21.83 -2.15 -8.59
CA ALA A 479 -22.06 -3.26 -9.52
C ALA A 479 -20.88 -3.43 -10.49
N THR A 480 -21.10 -3.39 -11.80
CA THR A 480 -20.05 -3.52 -12.82
C THR A 480 -19.61 -2.17 -13.40
N ALA A 481 -19.93 -1.05 -12.74
CA ALA A 481 -19.65 0.28 -13.26
C ALA A 481 -18.16 0.65 -13.14
N ASN A 482 -17.62 1.23 -14.21
CA ASN A 482 -16.25 1.75 -14.26
C ASN A 482 -16.14 3.16 -13.68
N GLY A 483 -14.97 3.55 -13.18
CA GLY A 483 -14.71 4.92 -12.72
C GLY A 483 -14.68 5.90 -13.89
N ILE A 484 -13.67 5.75 -14.75
CA ILE A 484 -13.49 6.51 -15.98
C ILE A 484 -13.22 5.52 -17.12
N THR A 485 -13.88 5.73 -18.25
CA THR A 485 -13.69 4.95 -19.47
C THR A 485 -13.18 5.85 -20.58
N PHE A 486 -12.00 5.53 -21.11
CA PHE A 486 -11.38 6.18 -22.26
C PHE A 486 -11.63 5.31 -23.49
N ALA A 487 -12.72 5.58 -24.20
CA ALA A 487 -13.10 4.85 -25.43
C ALA A 487 -12.48 5.46 -26.70
N GLY A 488 -11.90 6.66 -26.61
CA GLY A 488 -11.11 7.30 -27.65
C GLY A 488 -9.71 6.71 -27.78
N THR A 489 -9.04 6.89 -28.93
CA THR A 489 -7.77 6.19 -29.24
C THR A 489 -6.50 7.03 -29.05
N GLU A 490 -6.60 8.36 -28.85
CA GLU A 490 -5.44 9.25 -28.89
C GLU A 490 -5.60 10.46 -27.94
N GLY A 491 -4.55 10.78 -27.18
CA GLY A 491 -4.49 11.99 -26.36
C GLY A 491 -3.75 11.83 -25.04
N GLY A 492 -3.32 12.95 -24.46
CA GLY A 492 -2.74 13.02 -23.11
C GLY A 492 -3.78 13.54 -22.12
N HIS A 493 -4.34 12.64 -21.32
CA HIS A 493 -5.36 12.93 -20.31
C HIS A 493 -4.70 13.25 -18.97
N THR A 494 -5.31 14.16 -18.20
CA THR A 494 -4.82 14.52 -16.86
C THR A 494 -5.91 14.34 -15.82
N LEU A 495 -5.58 13.62 -14.74
CA LEU A 495 -6.42 13.46 -13.56
C LEU A 495 -5.67 14.02 -12.35
N THR A 496 -6.30 14.91 -11.61
CA THR A 496 -5.64 15.59 -10.47
C THR A 496 -6.58 15.71 -9.28
N ASP A 497 -6.06 15.44 -8.07
CA ASP A 497 -6.78 15.59 -6.79
C ASP A 497 -8.13 14.84 -6.74
N LEU A 498 -8.19 13.66 -7.36
CA LEU A 498 -9.41 12.89 -7.57
C LEU A 498 -9.46 11.65 -6.66
N THR A 499 -10.63 11.34 -6.11
CA THR A 499 -10.89 10.04 -5.45
C THR A 499 -11.89 9.23 -6.28
N ILE A 500 -11.55 7.98 -6.60
CA ILE A 500 -12.45 7.01 -7.24
C ILE A 500 -12.68 5.85 -6.28
N ASN A 501 -13.94 5.61 -5.91
CA ASN A 501 -14.36 4.51 -5.05
C ASN A 501 -15.10 3.45 -5.88
N LEU A 502 -14.46 2.30 -6.11
CA LEU A 502 -15.07 1.13 -6.74
C LEU A 502 -15.66 0.19 -5.69
N LEU A 503 -16.95 0.37 -5.43
CA LEU A 503 -17.72 -0.45 -4.50
C LEU A 503 -18.21 -1.76 -5.14
N GLY A 504 -17.95 -1.96 -6.42
CA GLY A 504 -18.33 -3.14 -7.21
C GLY A 504 -17.13 -3.87 -7.83
N THR A 505 -17.35 -4.51 -8.97
CA THR A 505 -16.36 -5.31 -9.73
C THR A 505 -15.90 -4.62 -11.02
N GLY A 506 -16.18 -3.32 -11.18
CA GLY A 506 -15.74 -2.54 -12.34
C GLY A 506 -14.24 -2.23 -12.32
N ILE A 507 -13.80 -1.40 -13.28
CA ILE A 507 -12.41 -0.95 -13.42
C ILE A 507 -12.32 0.55 -13.10
N ALA A 508 -11.36 0.99 -12.30
CA ALA A 508 -11.24 2.42 -11.96
C ALA A 508 -10.99 3.26 -13.20
N LEU A 509 -9.98 2.85 -13.97
CA LEU A 509 -9.53 3.51 -15.18
C LEU A 509 -9.46 2.47 -16.28
N SER A 510 -10.44 2.48 -17.18
CA SER A 510 -10.51 1.57 -18.32
C SER A 510 -10.08 2.31 -19.58
N ASN A 511 -8.94 1.92 -20.16
CA ASN A 511 -8.35 2.52 -21.34
C ASN A 511 -8.27 1.54 -22.52
N VAL A 512 -8.29 2.08 -23.73
CA VAL A 512 -7.91 1.38 -24.97
C VAL A 512 -6.47 1.72 -25.34
N ALA A 513 -5.85 0.94 -26.22
CA ALA A 513 -4.48 1.18 -26.68
C ALA A 513 -4.33 2.60 -27.28
N GLY A 514 -3.24 3.30 -26.93
CA GLY A 514 -2.91 4.65 -27.43
C GLY A 514 -3.29 5.81 -26.50
N VAL A 515 -4.07 5.55 -25.44
CA VAL A 515 -4.39 6.53 -24.39
C VAL A 515 -3.17 6.78 -23.50
N ASN A 516 -2.77 8.04 -23.34
CA ASN A 516 -1.77 8.44 -22.34
C ASN A 516 -2.46 9.10 -21.15
N LEU A 517 -2.11 8.70 -19.93
CA LEU A 517 -2.78 9.13 -18.71
C LEU A 517 -1.77 9.61 -17.68
N THR A 518 -1.90 10.86 -17.27
CA THR A 518 -1.13 11.45 -16.18
C THR A 518 -1.98 11.53 -14.92
N LEU A 519 -1.53 10.90 -13.84
CA LEU A 519 -2.16 10.99 -12.52
C LEU A 519 -1.31 11.80 -11.55
N SER A 520 -1.95 12.72 -10.84
CA SER A 520 -1.33 13.54 -9.79
C SER A 520 -2.24 13.61 -8.58
N ASN A 521 -1.81 13.02 -7.45
CA ASN A 521 -2.62 12.89 -6.23
C ASN A 521 -4.00 12.27 -6.48
N VAL A 522 -4.04 11.15 -7.22
CA VAL A 522 -5.26 10.38 -7.44
C VAL A 522 -5.31 9.19 -6.47
N THR A 523 -6.45 9.03 -5.81
CA THR A 523 -6.74 7.88 -4.94
C THR A 523 -7.73 6.94 -5.61
N LEU A 524 -7.34 5.68 -5.79
CA LEU A 524 -8.17 4.61 -6.35
C LEU A 524 -8.47 3.60 -5.24
N ASN A 525 -9.70 3.59 -4.73
CA ASN A 525 -10.16 2.64 -3.73
C ASN A 525 -10.96 1.52 -4.39
N THR A 526 -10.57 0.27 -4.20
CA THR A 526 -11.21 -0.91 -4.79
C THR A 526 -11.65 -1.89 -3.70
N LEU A 527 -12.92 -2.31 -3.76
CA LEU A 527 -13.44 -3.40 -2.94
C LEU A 527 -13.24 -4.74 -3.63
N ASN A 528 -13.90 -4.97 -4.77
CA ASN A 528 -13.83 -6.23 -5.54
C ASN A 528 -13.50 -6.00 -7.02
N GLY A 529 -13.12 -4.77 -7.39
CA GLY A 529 -12.82 -4.37 -8.75
C GLY A 529 -11.32 -4.35 -9.01
N THR A 530 -10.95 -3.84 -10.18
CA THR A 530 -9.55 -3.65 -10.57
C THR A 530 -9.25 -2.15 -10.64
N ALA A 531 -8.21 -1.65 -9.97
CA ALA A 531 -7.89 -0.22 -10.08
C ALA A 531 -7.31 0.09 -11.47
N LEU A 532 -6.23 -0.58 -11.85
CA LEU A 532 -5.56 -0.44 -13.15
C LEU A 532 -5.49 -1.80 -13.85
N ASN A 533 -5.95 -1.90 -15.09
CA ASN A 533 -5.88 -3.14 -15.89
C ASN A 533 -4.90 -3.05 -17.09
N SER A 534 -4.18 -1.94 -17.20
CA SER A 534 -3.06 -1.72 -18.11
C SER A 534 -2.20 -0.58 -17.57
N LEU A 535 -0.89 -0.64 -17.81
CA LEU A 535 0.05 0.44 -17.49
C LEU A 535 0.55 1.18 -18.74
N THR A 536 0.13 0.76 -19.93
CA THR A 536 0.53 1.39 -21.18
C THR A 536 0.07 2.85 -21.22
N GLY A 537 1.02 3.77 -21.46
CA GLY A 537 0.77 5.21 -21.52
C GLY A 537 0.54 5.88 -20.17
N LEU A 538 0.72 5.17 -19.05
CA LEU A 538 0.57 5.69 -17.70
C LEU A 538 1.78 6.53 -17.28
N THR A 539 1.55 7.71 -16.73
CA THR A 539 2.55 8.54 -16.07
C THR A 539 2.06 8.92 -14.68
N LEU A 540 2.84 8.60 -13.66
CA LEU A 540 2.55 8.95 -12.27
C LEU A 540 3.41 10.15 -11.88
N VAL A 541 2.78 11.18 -11.33
CA VAL A 541 3.46 12.44 -10.99
C VAL A 541 3.25 12.78 -9.52
N ASP A 542 4.35 13.07 -8.83
CA ASP A 542 4.32 13.59 -7.47
C ASP A 542 3.64 14.96 -7.42
N SER A 543 2.78 15.13 -6.42
CA SER A 543 2.09 16.39 -6.15
C SER A 543 2.49 16.94 -4.79
N LEU A 544 2.35 18.26 -4.64
CA LEU A 544 2.41 18.90 -3.32
C LEU A 544 1.30 18.39 -2.36
N ASN A 545 0.23 17.82 -2.93
CA ASN A 545 -0.89 17.27 -2.16
C ASN A 545 -0.71 15.79 -1.77
N GLY A 546 0.31 15.11 -2.30
CA GLY A 546 0.57 13.69 -2.02
C GLY A 546 0.97 12.88 -3.25
N ARG A 547 1.31 11.62 -3.03
CA ARG A 547 1.54 10.61 -4.08
C ARG A 547 0.21 10.02 -4.55
N ASN A 548 0.22 9.33 -5.68
CA ASN A 548 -0.95 8.55 -6.10
C ASN A 548 -1.10 7.35 -5.16
N THR A 549 -2.33 6.93 -4.89
CA THR A 549 -2.61 5.85 -3.95
C THR A 549 -3.59 4.86 -4.55
N ILE A 550 -3.32 3.56 -4.41
CA ILE A 550 -4.28 2.49 -4.66
C ILE A 550 -4.55 1.77 -3.34
N ASN A 551 -5.81 1.75 -2.90
CA ASN A 551 -6.24 1.02 -1.71
C ASN A 551 -7.15 -0.14 -2.11
N ILE A 552 -6.83 -1.35 -1.66
CA ILE A 552 -7.59 -2.56 -1.89
C ILE A 552 -8.24 -3.00 -0.57
N GLU A 553 -9.53 -2.73 -0.41
CA GLU A 553 -10.28 -2.93 0.85
C GLU A 553 -11.00 -4.28 0.93
N GLY A 554 -11.21 -4.95 -0.21
CA GLY A 554 -11.87 -6.26 -0.30
C GLY A 554 -11.02 -7.28 -1.04
N ALA A 555 -11.65 -8.10 -1.89
CA ALA A 555 -10.98 -9.12 -2.71
C ALA A 555 -10.55 -8.62 -4.11
N GLY A 556 -10.52 -7.30 -4.31
CA GLY A 556 -10.15 -6.66 -5.58
C GLY A 556 -8.66 -6.76 -5.91
N ILE A 557 -8.29 -6.14 -7.03
CA ILE A 557 -6.93 -6.09 -7.54
C ILE A 557 -6.50 -4.63 -7.68
N GLY A 558 -5.32 -4.27 -7.18
CA GLY A 558 -4.74 -2.95 -7.42
C GLY A 558 -4.36 -2.79 -8.90
N ILE A 559 -3.35 -3.54 -9.33
CA ILE A 559 -2.87 -3.54 -10.72
C ILE A 559 -2.97 -4.94 -11.31
N ALA A 560 -3.66 -5.10 -12.44
CA ALA A 560 -3.63 -6.31 -13.25
C ALA A 560 -2.97 -5.99 -14.59
N ALA A 561 -1.76 -6.49 -14.82
CA ALA A 561 -0.97 -6.12 -16.00
C ALA A 561 -0.15 -7.30 -16.53
N THR A 562 0.35 -7.16 -17.76
CA THR A 562 1.33 -8.11 -18.31
C THR A 562 2.72 -7.84 -17.74
N ASN A 563 3.57 -8.85 -17.70
CA ASN A 563 4.96 -8.68 -17.29
C ASN A 563 5.70 -7.65 -18.14
N THR A 564 5.41 -7.59 -19.45
CA THR A 564 6.02 -6.58 -20.34
C THR A 564 5.70 -5.15 -19.95
N GLU A 565 4.47 -4.89 -19.47
CA GLU A 565 4.09 -3.56 -18.98
C GLU A 565 4.77 -3.27 -17.63
N LEU A 566 4.77 -4.24 -16.71
CA LEU A 566 5.38 -4.11 -15.38
C LEU A 566 6.89 -3.90 -15.43
N ASN A 567 7.59 -4.51 -16.40
CA ASN A 567 9.04 -4.35 -16.57
C ASN A 567 9.47 -2.92 -16.93
N THR A 568 8.54 -2.11 -17.43
CA THR A 568 8.75 -0.69 -17.77
C THR A 568 8.05 0.26 -16.80
N PHE A 569 7.47 -0.27 -15.73
CA PHE A 569 6.64 0.50 -14.83
C PHE A 569 7.48 1.36 -13.88
N ASP A 570 7.26 2.67 -13.95
CA ASP A 570 7.78 3.63 -12.99
C ASP A 570 6.76 3.86 -11.88
N ALA A 571 7.07 3.34 -10.68
CA ALA A 571 6.22 3.40 -9.50
C ALA A 571 6.61 4.50 -8.52
N GLU A 572 7.59 5.37 -8.85
CA GLU A 572 8.19 6.32 -7.89
C GLU A 572 7.16 7.29 -7.26
N ALA A 573 6.02 7.52 -7.90
CA ALA A 573 4.91 8.35 -7.39
C ALA A 573 3.65 7.56 -6.99
N LEU A 574 3.79 6.27 -6.61
CA LEU A 574 2.70 5.38 -6.21
C LEU A 574 2.87 4.72 -4.84
N ASP A 575 1.80 4.73 -4.05
CA ASP A 575 1.61 3.87 -2.89
C ASP A 575 0.51 2.83 -3.17
N ILE A 576 0.75 1.56 -2.82
CA ILE A 576 -0.24 0.48 -2.91
C ILE A 576 -0.49 -0.10 -1.51
N ASN A 577 -1.73 -0.08 -1.06
CA ASN A 577 -2.15 -0.62 0.24
C ASN A 577 -3.22 -1.70 0.06
N VAL A 578 -2.92 -2.91 0.53
CA VAL A 578 -3.82 -4.07 0.54
C VAL A 578 -4.37 -4.27 1.96
N ASN A 579 -5.55 -3.70 2.21
CA ASN A 579 -6.25 -3.74 3.51
C ASN A 579 -7.28 -4.90 3.60
N GLY A 580 -7.71 -5.44 2.45
CA GLY A 580 -8.58 -6.61 2.32
C GLY A 580 -7.84 -7.88 1.86
N ALA A 581 -8.60 -8.93 1.55
CA ALA A 581 -8.09 -10.20 1.03
C ALA A 581 -7.70 -10.17 -0.46
N GLY A 582 -7.42 -8.98 -0.99
CA GLY A 582 -7.16 -8.74 -2.41
C GLY A 582 -5.68 -8.85 -2.78
N ILE A 583 -5.37 -8.39 -3.99
CA ILE A 583 -4.03 -8.47 -4.57
C ILE A 583 -3.52 -7.06 -4.89
N GLY A 584 -2.30 -6.73 -4.47
CA GLY A 584 -1.63 -5.47 -4.84
C GLY A 584 -1.36 -5.41 -6.34
N ILE A 585 -0.53 -6.32 -6.83
CA ILE A 585 -0.20 -6.48 -8.25
C ILE A 585 -0.40 -7.93 -8.69
N GLN A 586 -1.16 -8.13 -9.77
CA GLN A 586 -1.32 -9.39 -10.48
C GLN A 586 -0.60 -9.29 -11.83
N ALA A 587 0.46 -10.07 -12.00
CA ALA A 587 1.24 -10.16 -13.22
C ALA A 587 0.84 -11.39 -14.05
N THR A 588 0.60 -11.16 -15.34
CA THR A 588 0.35 -12.22 -16.33
C THR A 588 1.48 -12.26 -17.37
N GLY A 589 1.68 -13.41 -18.02
CA GLY A 589 2.70 -13.55 -19.07
C GLY A 589 4.12 -13.88 -18.55
N GLY A 590 4.26 -14.14 -17.24
CA GLY A 590 5.48 -14.65 -16.62
C GLY A 590 6.03 -13.76 -15.51
N GLY A 591 7.31 -13.96 -15.18
CA GLY A 591 8.04 -13.21 -14.17
C GLY A 591 8.24 -11.74 -14.54
N VAL A 592 8.45 -10.92 -13.52
CA VAL A 592 8.52 -9.45 -13.62
C VAL A 592 9.88 -8.91 -13.18
N ASN A 593 10.41 -7.92 -13.87
CA ASN A 593 11.64 -7.24 -13.51
C ASN A 593 11.32 -5.85 -12.94
N LEU A 594 11.34 -5.74 -11.60
CA LEU A 594 11.11 -4.50 -10.85
C LEU A 594 12.44 -3.90 -10.36
N SER A 595 13.46 -3.86 -11.23
CA SER A 595 14.79 -3.36 -10.86
C SER A 595 14.92 -1.83 -10.87
N ALA A 596 14.09 -1.14 -11.66
CA ALA A 596 14.15 0.32 -11.86
C ALA A 596 12.98 1.06 -11.17
N SER A 597 12.17 0.36 -10.39
CA SER A 597 10.97 0.90 -9.77
C SER A 597 11.23 1.18 -8.29
N ASN A 598 10.79 2.32 -7.78
CA ASN A 598 10.70 2.57 -6.34
C ASN A 598 9.28 2.26 -5.87
N LEU A 599 9.01 0.96 -5.69
CA LEU A 599 7.68 0.44 -5.39
C LEU A 599 7.60 -0.04 -3.94
N ILE A 600 6.61 0.48 -3.23
CA ILE A 600 6.25 0.02 -1.88
C ILE A 600 4.82 -0.53 -1.95
N ILE A 601 4.66 -1.78 -1.52
CA ILE A 601 3.34 -2.40 -1.33
C ILE A 601 3.19 -2.77 0.14
N ASN A 602 2.18 -2.21 0.79
CA ASN A 602 1.84 -2.54 2.17
C ASN A 602 0.64 -3.49 2.18
N VAL A 603 0.76 -4.63 2.85
CA VAL A 603 -0.33 -5.60 3.02
C VAL A 603 -0.62 -5.71 4.51
N ALA A 604 -1.77 -5.20 4.93
CA ALA A 604 -2.20 -5.21 6.32
C ALA A 604 -3.10 -6.42 6.65
N ASN A 605 -3.69 -7.04 5.63
CA ASN A 605 -4.58 -8.18 5.80
C ASN A 605 -3.83 -9.50 5.63
N THR A 606 -4.03 -10.45 6.55
CA THR A 606 -3.37 -11.77 6.50
C THR A 606 -3.74 -12.61 5.28
N LEU A 607 -4.90 -12.35 4.65
CA LEU A 607 -5.33 -13.01 3.41
C LEU A 607 -4.94 -12.22 2.15
N GLY A 608 -4.35 -11.03 2.31
CA GLY A 608 -3.90 -10.21 1.20
C GLY A 608 -2.62 -10.74 0.55
N THR A 609 -2.41 -10.39 -0.71
CA THR A 609 -1.19 -10.72 -1.47
C THR A 609 -0.56 -9.46 -2.04
N ALA A 610 0.73 -9.21 -1.86
CA ALA A 610 1.39 -8.06 -2.48
C ALA A 610 1.57 -8.28 -3.99
N LEU A 611 2.21 -9.38 -4.38
CA LEU A 611 2.49 -9.72 -5.77
C LEU A 611 2.03 -11.16 -6.10
N GLN A 612 1.21 -11.32 -7.13
CA GLN A 612 0.81 -12.62 -7.67
C GLN A 612 1.29 -12.75 -9.12
N ILE A 613 1.94 -13.87 -9.45
CA ILE A 613 2.58 -14.06 -10.75
C ILE A 613 2.15 -15.40 -11.34
N THR A 614 1.67 -15.42 -12.59
CA THR A 614 1.35 -16.65 -13.31
C THR A 614 2.48 -17.10 -14.25
N ASP A 615 2.38 -18.31 -14.78
CA ASP A 615 3.26 -18.83 -15.84
C ASP A 615 3.34 -17.91 -17.07
N GLY A 616 4.51 -17.92 -17.72
CA GLY A 616 4.77 -17.25 -18.97
C GLY A 616 5.98 -17.77 -19.73
N ILE A 617 6.45 -16.99 -20.70
CA ILE A 617 7.61 -17.33 -21.54
C ILE A 617 8.91 -17.16 -20.74
N ASP A 618 9.04 -16.03 -20.03
CA ASP A 618 10.11 -15.78 -19.08
C ASP A 618 9.50 -15.78 -17.68
N ASN A 619 10.00 -16.66 -16.81
CA ASN A 619 9.50 -16.83 -15.44
C ASN A 619 10.48 -16.27 -14.40
N THR A 620 11.36 -15.36 -14.82
CA THR A 620 12.31 -14.68 -13.95
C THR A 620 11.66 -13.46 -13.32
N THR A 621 11.63 -13.43 -11.99
CA THR A 621 11.17 -12.29 -11.21
C THR A 621 12.35 -11.66 -10.48
N THR A 622 12.57 -10.38 -10.70
CA THR A 622 13.63 -9.61 -10.05
C THR A 622 13.00 -8.53 -9.18
N ILE A 623 13.28 -8.59 -7.88
CA ILE A 623 12.91 -7.55 -6.91
C ILE A 623 14.15 -6.64 -6.73
N GLY A 624 14.05 -5.39 -7.17
CA GLY A 624 15.11 -4.40 -7.07
C GLY A 624 15.41 -3.99 -5.62
N ASN A 625 16.58 -3.37 -5.41
CA ASN A 625 17.06 -2.90 -4.10
C ASN A 625 16.15 -1.88 -3.41
N GLU A 626 15.40 -1.08 -4.17
CA GLU A 626 14.47 -0.07 -3.65
C GLU A 626 13.04 -0.61 -3.44
N ILE A 627 12.78 -1.86 -3.81
CA ILE A 627 11.46 -2.47 -3.68
C ILE A 627 11.24 -2.94 -2.24
N GLN A 628 10.08 -2.60 -1.69
CA GLN A 628 9.63 -3.09 -0.39
C GLN A 628 8.24 -3.74 -0.51
N LEU A 629 8.19 -5.04 -0.27
CA LEU A 629 6.93 -5.78 -0.13
C LEU A 629 6.69 -6.00 1.37
N ASN A 630 5.90 -5.13 1.98
CA ASN A 630 5.61 -5.14 3.41
C ASN A 630 4.33 -5.95 3.69
N ALA A 631 4.44 -7.28 3.75
CA ALA A 631 3.31 -8.18 3.95
C ALA A 631 3.47 -9.08 5.18
N GLU A 632 3.81 -8.49 6.33
CA GLU A 632 4.00 -9.21 7.59
C GLU A 632 2.76 -10.03 7.97
N ASN A 633 2.90 -11.34 8.17
CA ASN A 633 1.81 -12.31 8.37
C ASN A 633 0.84 -12.49 7.19
N ALA A 634 1.21 -12.05 6.00
CA ALA A 634 0.44 -12.19 4.75
C ALA A 634 1.33 -12.74 3.63
N THR A 635 0.82 -12.78 2.39
CA THR A 635 1.59 -13.27 1.24
C THR A 635 2.31 -12.11 0.56
N ALA A 636 3.64 -12.13 0.55
CA ALA A 636 4.44 -11.15 -0.18
C ALA A 636 4.45 -11.48 -1.68
N ILE A 637 4.78 -12.73 -2.02
CA ILE A 637 4.81 -13.17 -3.42
C ILE A 637 4.14 -14.54 -3.54
N ASN A 638 3.20 -14.66 -4.47
CA ASN A 638 2.53 -15.92 -4.81
C ASN A 638 2.78 -16.27 -6.27
N PHE A 639 3.68 -17.23 -6.52
CA PHE A 639 3.92 -17.79 -7.84
C PHE A 639 2.94 -18.93 -8.11
N LEU A 640 2.05 -18.71 -9.08
CA LEU A 640 1.10 -19.70 -9.58
C LEU A 640 1.64 -20.43 -10.81
N GLY A 641 0.93 -21.49 -11.20
CA GLY A 641 1.25 -22.30 -12.38
C GLY A 641 2.11 -23.51 -12.07
N SER A 642 2.68 -24.12 -13.11
CA SER A 642 3.47 -25.36 -13.01
C SER A 642 4.86 -25.25 -13.63
N SER A 643 5.20 -24.09 -14.20
CA SER A 643 6.50 -23.86 -14.81
C SER A 643 7.55 -23.50 -13.75
N SER A 644 8.81 -23.86 -14.02
CA SER A 644 9.99 -23.40 -13.26
C SER A 644 9.98 -21.88 -13.14
N LYS A 645 10.43 -21.38 -11.99
CA LYS A 645 10.45 -19.95 -11.63
C LYS A 645 11.83 -19.59 -11.13
N THR A 646 12.26 -18.37 -11.45
CA THR A 646 13.47 -17.79 -10.87
C THR A 646 13.10 -16.55 -10.07
N LEU A 647 13.52 -16.47 -8.81
CA LEU A 647 13.40 -15.27 -7.98
C LEU A 647 14.80 -14.69 -7.72
N ASN A 648 15.04 -13.46 -8.17
CA ASN A 648 16.21 -12.67 -7.83
C ASN A 648 15.79 -11.56 -6.85
N ASN A 649 16.00 -11.77 -5.55
CA ASN A 649 15.67 -10.78 -4.53
C ASN A 649 16.89 -9.92 -4.21
N ASN A 650 16.85 -8.63 -4.56
CA ASN A 650 17.82 -7.63 -4.09
C ASN A 650 17.19 -6.62 -3.12
N GLY A 651 15.87 -6.67 -2.92
CA GLY A 651 15.11 -5.71 -2.13
C GLY A 651 14.74 -6.24 -0.75
N THR A 652 13.59 -5.77 -0.24
CA THR A 652 13.02 -6.25 1.03
C THR A 652 11.68 -6.94 0.78
N ILE A 653 11.61 -8.23 1.14
CA ILE A 653 10.40 -9.03 1.10
C ILE A 653 10.05 -9.40 2.53
N LYS A 654 8.92 -8.91 3.04
CA LYS A 654 8.35 -9.28 4.35
C LYS A 654 7.07 -10.07 4.13
N GLY A 655 6.96 -11.24 4.77
CA GLY A 655 5.84 -12.16 4.57
C GLY A 655 6.16 -13.33 3.64
N SER A 656 5.16 -14.18 3.38
CA SER A 656 5.39 -15.47 2.72
C SER A 656 5.68 -15.33 1.23
N VAL A 657 6.68 -16.08 0.76
CA VAL A 657 6.97 -16.33 -0.66
C VAL A 657 6.59 -17.78 -0.97
N ILE A 658 5.67 -17.97 -1.91
CA ILE A 658 5.08 -19.29 -2.20
C ILE A 658 5.31 -19.62 -3.67
N PHE A 659 5.88 -20.79 -3.94
CA PHE A 659 5.97 -21.39 -5.27
C PHE A 659 5.00 -22.55 -5.39
N ALA A 660 4.05 -22.46 -6.33
CA ALA A 660 3.15 -23.56 -6.64
C ALA A 660 3.80 -24.58 -7.60
N GLY A 661 3.40 -25.84 -7.47
CA GLY A 661 3.81 -26.91 -8.39
C GLY A 661 4.93 -27.79 -7.85
N VAL A 662 5.64 -28.45 -8.76
CA VAL A 662 6.73 -29.42 -8.49
C VAL A 662 7.92 -29.21 -9.44
N ALA A 663 8.02 -28.02 -10.03
CA ALA A 663 9.09 -27.71 -10.98
C ALA A 663 10.35 -27.29 -10.22
N ASP A 664 11.50 -27.43 -10.87
CA ASP A 664 12.79 -27.00 -10.33
C ASP A 664 12.84 -25.45 -10.32
N HIS A 665 12.83 -24.83 -9.15
CA HIS A 665 12.88 -23.39 -8.97
C HIS A 665 14.30 -22.90 -8.63
N ILE A 666 14.58 -21.64 -8.95
CA ILE A 666 15.86 -20.98 -8.64
C ILE A 666 15.57 -19.76 -7.78
N ILE A 667 16.22 -19.67 -6.63
CA ILE A 667 16.07 -18.57 -5.68
C ILE A 667 17.45 -17.99 -5.41
N ASN A 668 17.65 -16.73 -5.81
CA ASN A 668 18.85 -15.95 -5.52
C ASN A 668 18.46 -14.82 -4.56
N ASN A 669 18.88 -14.92 -3.30
CA ASN A 669 18.63 -13.88 -2.31
C ASN A 669 19.91 -13.08 -2.03
N ASN A 670 19.88 -11.81 -2.40
CA ASN A 670 20.90 -10.80 -2.16
C ASN A 670 20.37 -9.65 -1.28
N GLY A 671 19.10 -9.72 -0.87
CA GLY A 671 18.43 -8.70 -0.06
C GLY A 671 17.91 -9.27 1.25
N THR A 672 16.80 -8.72 1.72
CA THR A 672 16.11 -9.19 2.92
C THR A 672 14.92 -10.05 2.55
N LEU A 673 14.85 -11.24 3.15
CA LEU A 673 13.73 -12.16 3.16
C LEU A 673 13.32 -12.36 4.62
N ASP A 674 12.28 -11.64 5.04
CA ASP A 674 11.75 -11.56 6.40
C ASP A 674 10.36 -12.19 6.45
N GLY A 675 10.32 -13.49 6.22
CA GLY A 675 9.12 -14.31 6.14
C GLY A 675 9.41 -15.65 5.48
N THR A 676 8.47 -16.58 5.58
CA THR A 676 8.64 -17.94 5.09
C THR A 676 8.81 -18.01 3.57
N LEU A 677 9.73 -18.82 3.06
CA LEU A 677 9.77 -19.22 1.66
C LEU A 677 9.44 -20.70 1.53
N THR A 678 8.53 -21.06 0.63
CA THR A 678 8.15 -22.47 0.42
C THR A 678 8.08 -22.81 -1.05
N THR A 679 8.71 -23.91 -1.43
CA THR A 679 8.66 -24.49 -2.77
C THR A 679 7.98 -25.88 -2.76
N GLY A 680 7.94 -26.51 -3.93
CA GLY A 680 7.30 -27.81 -4.16
C GLY A 680 8.27 -28.98 -4.08
N ALA A 681 7.92 -30.10 -4.72
CA ALA A 681 8.75 -31.32 -4.76
C ALA A 681 9.82 -31.31 -5.89
N GLY A 682 10.26 -30.12 -6.32
CA GLY A 682 11.22 -29.94 -7.43
C GLY A 682 12.67 -30.03 -6.94
N ASN A 683 13.64 -30.13 -7.86
CA ASN A 683 15.05 -29.98 -7.51
C ASN A 683 15.39 -28.49 -7.45
N ASP A 684 15.16 -27.86 -6.30
CA ASP A 684 15.27 -26.42 -6.15
C ASP A 684 16.71 -25.99 -5.86
N THR A 685 17.06 -24.80 -6.35
CA THR A 685 18.37 -24.17 -6.11
C THR A 685 18.18 -22.89 -5.30
N LEU A 686 18.86 -22.79 -4.17
CA LEU A 686 18.92 -21.61 -3.31
C LEU A 686 20.35 -21.07 -3.24
N VAL A 687 20.51 -19.78 -3.53
CA VAL A 687 21.77 -19.05 -3.37
C VAL A 687 21.54 -17.87 -2.44
N LEU A 688 22.25 -17.84 -1.32
CA LEU A 688 22.27 -16.74 -0.37
C LEU A 688 23.62 -16.02 -0.50
N ASP A 689 23.63 -14.83 -1.10
CA ASP A 689 24.84 -14.02 -1.26
C ASP A 689 25.20 -13.29 0.05
N SER A 690 26.34 -12.61 0.07
CA SER A 690 26.93 -11.93 1.23
C SER A 690 26.05 -10.89 1.90
N SER A 691 25.09 -10.30 1.20
CA SER A 691 24.12 -9.33 1.75
C SER A 691 22.77 -9.95 2.11
N SER A 692 22.61 -11.27 1.91
CA SER A 692 21.38 -12.01 2.18
C SER A 692 21.04 -12.01 3.67
N GLN A 693 19.82 -11.60 3.99
CA GLN A 693 19.22 -11.75 5.31
C GLN A 693 17.99 -12.64 5.19
N SER A 694 18.07 -13.89 5.64
CA SER A 694 16.98 -14.86 5.63
C SER A 694 16.55 -15.14 7.06
N ASN A 695 15.57 -14.37 7.55
CA ASN A 695 15.25 -14.28 8.99
C ASN A 695 14.23 -15.31 9.48
N ASP A 696 13.59 -16.03 8.57
CA ASP A 696 12.57 -17.04 8.85
C ASP A 696 12.87 -18.34 8.08
N VAL A 697 11.95 -19.30 8.10
CA VAL A 697 12.11 -20.63 7.49
C VAL A 697 12.09 -20.56 5.97
N ILE A 698 13.13 -21.09 5.34
CA ILE A 698 13.13 -21.47 3.93
C ILE A 698 12.92 -22.98 3.82
N ASN A 699 11.82 -23.39 3.22
CA ASN A 699 11.50 -24.81 2.99
C ASN A 699 11.50 -25.09 1.49
N LEU A 700 12.48 -25.86 1.04
CA LEU A 700 12.65 -26.24 -0.36
C LEU A 700 11.90 -27.53 -0.74
N GLY A 701 11.07 -28.07 0.16
CA GLY A 701 10.24 -29.24 -0.13
C GLY A 701 11.05 -30.52 -0.39
N ASP A 702 10.42 -31.53 -0.99
CA ASP A 702 11.11 -32.75 -1.44
C ASP A 702 11.88 -32.49 -2.75
N GLY A 703 12.86 -33.33 -3.08
CA GLY A 703 13.67 -33.19 -4.29
C GLY A 703 15.16 -33.19 -3.98
N ASN A 704 16.02 -33.22 -4.99
CA ASN A 704 17.47 -33.08 -4.78
C ASN A 704 17.82 -31.59 -4.82
N ASN A 705 17.75 -30.94 -3.68
CA ASN A 705 17.92 -29.50 -3.56
C ASN A 705 19.40 -29.12 -3.44
N SER A 706 19.73 -27.93 -3.95
CA SER A 706 21.07 -27.35 -3.91
C SER A 706 21.04 -26.02 -3.18
N VAL A 707 21.78 -25.91 -2.07
CA VAL A 707 21.85 -24.71 -1.23
C VAL A 707 23.28 -24.20 -1.23
N THR A 708 23.47 -22.93 -1.59
CA THR A 708 24.75 -22.22 -1.49
C THR A 708 24.63 -21.04 -0.55
N ILE A 709 25.49 -20.99 0.48
CA ILE A 709 25.55 -19.92 1.48
C ILE A 709 26.92 -19.25 1.37
N GLN A 710 26.93 -17.99 0.99
CA GLN A 710 28.15 -17.18 0.88
C GLN A 710 28.49 -16.53 2.23
N ASN A 711 29.76 -16.18 2.40
CA ASN A 711 30.22 -15.41 3.54
C ASN A 711 29.44 -14.10 3.70
N GLY A 712 28.91 -13.82 4.90
CA GLY A 712 28.12 -12.63 5.22
C GLY A 712 26.61 -12.87 5.29
N ALA A 713 26.13 -13.98 4.73
CA ALA A 713 24.70 -14.32 4.76
C ALA A 713 24.21 -14.61 6.20
N THR A 714 22.99 -14.18 6.49
CA THR A 714 22.25 -14.56 7.72
C THR A 714 21.19 -15.59 7.39
N VAL A 715 21.17 -16.70 8.13
CA VAL A 715 20.27 -17.83 7.91
C VAL A 715 19.61 -18.23 9.23
N SER A 716 18.29 -18.13 9.31
CA SER A 716 17.50 -18.62 10.44
C SER A 716 17.25 -20.12 10.35
N SER A 717 16.60 -20.59 9.28
CA SER A 717 16.38 -22.02 9.06
C SER A 717 16.22 -22.36 7.58
N ILE A 718 16.80 -23.49 7.14
CA ILE A 718 16.63 -24.07 5.81
C ILE A 718 16.27 -25.55 5.94
N ILE A 719 15.23 -25.98 5.23
CA ILE A 719 14.74 -27.36 5.18
C ILE A 719 14.69 -27.83 3.72
N THR A 720 15.23 -29.01 3.40
CA THR A 720 15.23 -29.57 2.02
C THR A 720 14.54 -30.93 1.86
N GLY A 721 13.81 -31.39 2.88
CA GLY A 721 12.86 -32.50 2.73
C GLY A 721 13.49 -33.86 2.39
N ASN A 722 12.81 -34.65 1.55
CA ASN A 722 13.34 -35.94 1.09
C ASN A 722 14.10 -35.79 -0.23
N GLY A 723 15.32 -36.31 -0.29
CA GLY A 723 16.14 -36.29 -1.51
C GLY A 723 17.62 -36.40 -1.19
N ASN A 724 18.47 -36.27 -2.21
CA ASN A 724 19.91 -36.17 -2.02
C ASN A 724 20.32 -34.71 -2.16
N ASP A 725 20.28 -34.00 -1.04
CA ASP A 725 20.51 -32.57 -0.98
C ASP A 725 21.99 -32.23 -0.84
N THR A 726 22.38 -31.08 -1.39
CA THR A 726 23.73 -30.55 -1.27
C THR A 726 23.71 -29.14 -0.70
N PHE A 727 24.33 -28.96 0.45
CA PHE A 727 24.62 -27.66 1.04
C PHE A 727 26.10 -27.33 0.81
N THR A 728 26.37 -26.10 0.37
CA THR A 728 27.72 -25.58 0.17
C THR A 728 27.85 -24.23 0.88
N ILE A 729 28.80 -24.15 1.80
CA ILE A 729 29.09 -22.98 2.60
C ILE A 729 30.48 -22.48 2.22
N ASN A 730 30.57 -21.25 1.72
CA ASN A 730 31.80 -20.72 1.14
C ASN A 730 32.37 -19.56 1.94
N GLY A 731 33.62 -19.72 2.38
CA GLY A 731 34.44 -18.62 2.88
C GLY A 731 33.97 -17.99 4.19
N MET A 732 33.25 -18.72 5.05
CA MET A 732 32.83 -18.18 6.35
C MET A 732 34.05 -17.65 7.11
N SER A 733 33.90 -16.50 7.74
CA SER A 733 34.90 -15.93 8.64
C SER A 733 34.30 -15.78 10.03
N VAL A 734 35.16 -15.63 11.03
CA VAL A 734 34.73 -15.60 12.43
C VAL A 734 33.64 -14.55 12.66
N GLY A 735 32.43 -15.00 13.04
CA GLY A 735 31.28 -14.16 13.35
C GLY A 735 30.63 -13.43 12.16
N SER A 736 30.96 -13.78 10.91
CA SER A 736 30.43 -13.10 9.72
C SER A 736 29.21 -13.75 9.09
N THR A 737 29.00 -15.05 9.29
CA THR A 737 27.83 -15.78 8.79
C THR A 737 27.07 -16.36 9.97
N TYR A 738 25.81 -15.97 10.14
CA TYR A 738 24.96 -16.49 11.21
C TYR A 738 24.16 -17.68 10.70
N LEU A 739 24.51 -18.88 11.18
CA LEU A 739 23.82 -20.12 10.85
C LEU A 739 22.91 -20.54 11.99
N GLY A 740 21.60 -20.58 11.74
CA GLY A 740 20.63 -21.24 12.61
C GLY A 740 20.54 -22.73 12.30
N SER A 741 19.36 -23.21 11.93
CA SER A 741 19.10 -24.64 11.69
C SER A 741 19.16 -24.99 10.20
N LEU A 742 20.03 -25.92 9.82
CA LEU A 742 20.04 -26.54 8.50
C LEU A 742 19.58 -27.99 8.63
N ASP A 743 18.42 -28.31 8.07
CA ASP A 743 17.84 -29.65 8.10
C ASP A 743 17.72 -30.20 6.68
N ALA A 744 18.62 -31.11 6.33
CA ALA A 744 18.60 -31.76 5.03
C ALA A 744 17.56 -32.90 4.92
N GLY A 745 16.76 -33.13 5.98
CA GLY A 745 15.73 -34.17 6.00
C GLY A 745 16.28 -35.57 5.76
N THR A 746 15.70 -36.31 4.81
CA THR A 746 16.07 -37.72 4.56
C THR A 746 16.73 -37.92 3.20
N GLY A 747 17.73 -38.80 3.15
CA GLY A 747 18.44 -39.20 1.94
C GLY A 747 19.96 -39.07 2.10
N LEU A 748 20.70 -39.12 0.98
CA LEU A 748 22.17 -39.08 0.99
C LEU A 748 22.66 -37.63 0.87
N ASN A 749 22.44 -36.88 1.95
CA ASN A 749 22.70 -35.45 1.97
C ASN A 749 24.17 -35.12 2.24
N THR A 750 24.66 -34.04 1.63
CA THR A 750 26.04 -33.58 1.74
C THR A 750 26.10 -32.12 2.16
N LEU A 751 26.91 -31.81 3.18
CA LEU A 751 27.30 -30.46 3.57
C LEU A 751 28.77 -30.25 3.26
N ASN A 752 29.11 -29.18 2.53
CA ASN A 752 30.50 -28.80 2.24
C ASN A 752 30.81 -27.45 2.88
N PHE A 753 31.80 -27.43 3.77
CA PHE A 753 32.48 -26.20 4.19
C PHE A 753 33.73 -26.02 3.33
N ASN A 754 33.79 -24.92 2.57
CA ASN A 754 34.91 -24.59 1.71
C ASN A 754 35.60 -23.33 2.24
N ALA A 755 36.91 -23.38 2.49
CA ALA A 755 37.73 -22.26 2.92
C ALA A 755 37.11 -21.48 4.11
N SER A 756 36.46 -22.18 5.04
CA SER A 756 35.59 -21.59 6.07
C SER A 756 36.23 -21.69 7.45
N THR A 757 36.23 -20.59 8.22
CA THR A 757 36.76 -20.53 9.58
C THR A 757 35.76 -19.83 10.49
N ASP A 758 35.12 -20.57 11.40
CA ASP A 758 34.18 -19.99 12.35
C ASP A 758 33.95 -20.87 13.60
N GLU A 759 33.41 -20.23 14.63
CA GLU A 759 32.83 -20.90 15.80
C GLU A 759 31.31 -20.95 15.64
N LEU A 760 30.75 -22.15 15.55
CA LEU A 760 29.31 -22.31 15.43
C LEU A 760 28.62 -21.85 16.71
N ALA A 761 27.49 -21.15 16.58
CA ALA A 761 26.71 -20.76 17.74
C ALA A 761 26.11 -22.01 18.41
N ALA A 762 25.83 -21.95 19.71
CA ALA A 762 25.18 -23.07 20.41
C ALA A 762 23.81 -23.46 19.81
N ALA A 763 23.12 -22.49 19.19
CA ALA A 763 21.84 -22.71 18.51
C ALA A 763 21.98 -23.17 17.05
N THR A 764 23.19 -23.17 16.47
CA THR A 764 23.42 -23.73 15.14
C THR A 764 23.18 -25.23 15.19
N SER A 765 22.39 -25.77 14.26
CA SER A 765 22.11 -27.21 14.20
C SER A 765 22.19 -27.72 12.78
N LEU A 766 23.04 -28.73 12.55
CA LEU A 766 23.32 -29.33 11.24
C LEU A 766 22.78 -30.76 11.21
N GLN A 767 21.57 -30.93 10.66
CA GLN A 767 20.79 -32.17 10.76
C GLN A 767 20.56 -32.81 9.38
N GLY A 768 20.35 -34.12 9.38
CA GLY A 768 20.02 -34.87 8.16
C GLY A 768 21.18 -35.09 7.19
N PHE A 769 22.42 -34.71 7.55
CA PHE A 769 23.59 -34.88 6.69
C PHE A 769 24.21 -36.28 6.79
N THR A 770 24.37 -36.95 5.65
CA THR A 770 25.15 -38.19 5.57
C THR A 770 26.65 -37.90 5.57
N ASN A 771 27.06 -36.87 4.81
CA ASN A 771 28.45 -36.43 4.70
C ASN A 771 28.58 -34.95 5.06
N ILE A 772 29.57 -34.62 5.88
CA ILE A 772 29.96 -33.25 6.22
C ILE A 772 31.44 -33.12 5.87
N ASN A 773 31.75 -32.37 4.81
CA ASN A 773 33.10 -32.24 4.29
C ASN A 773 33.69 -30.89 4.72
N LEU A 774 34.85 -30.94 5.38
CA LEU A 774 35.67 -29.77 5.66
C LEU A 774 36.80 -29.73 4.63
N VAL A 775 36.77 -28.72 3.77
CA VAL A 775 37.78 -28.48 2.73
C VAL A 775 38.45 -27.14 3.00
N ASP A 776 39.75 -27.15 3.30
CA ASP A 776 40.52 -25.97 3.73
C ASP A 776 39.81 -25.17 4.86
N SER A 777 39.16 -25.87 5.80
CA SER A 777 38.20 -25.27 6.74
C SER A 777 38.51 -25.59 8.21
N HIS A 778 38.25 -24.62 9.09
CA HIS A 778 38.52 -24.65 10.52
C HIS A 778 37.22 -24.37 11.28
N ILE A 779 36.48 -25.41 11.66
CA ILE A 779 35.15 -25.27 12.26
C ILE A 779 35.19 -25.66 13.72
N THR A 780 34.74 -24.75 14.60
CA THR A 780 34.64 -25.00 16.04
C THR A 780 33.20 -25.34 16.42
N LEU A 781 33.01 -26.48 17.08
CA LEU A 781 31.76 -26.91 17.72
C LEU A 781 31.76 -26.46 19.18
N VAL A 782 30.69 -25.82 19.63
CA VAL A 782 30.54 -25.37 21.02
C VAL A 782 29.45 -26.14 21.77
N SER A 783 28.63 -26.89 21.04
CA SER A 783 27.51 -27.71 21.52
C SER A 783 27.46 -29.05 20.77
N ASP A 784 26.97 -30.10 21.42
CA ASP A 784 26.69 -31.40 20.78
C ASP A 784 25.53 -31.32 19.78
N ASP A 785 24.62 -30.35 19.96
CA ASP A 785 23.54 -30.04 19.00
C ASP A 785 24.05 -29.46 17.66
N ASN A 786 25.31 -29.03 17.58
CA ASN A 786 25.86 -28.47 16.34
C ASN A 786 25.90 -29.51 15.20
N ILE A 787 26.20 -30.77 15.53
CA ILE A 787 26.21 -31.88 14.56
C ILE A 787 25.53 -33.09 15.20
N GLY A 788 24.28 -33.35 14.83
CA GLY A 788 23.51 -34.45 15.41
C GLY A 788 23.80 -35.84 14.83
N SER A 789 24.40 -35.94 13.64
CA SER A 789 24.73 -37.25 13.01
C SER A 789 25.64 -37.08 11.78
N GLY A 790 25.95 -38.20 11.11
CA GLY A 790 26.65 -38.21 9.82
C GLY A 790 28.13 -38.54 9.91
N MET A 791 28.82 -38.39 8.78
CA MET A 791 30.27 -38.58 8.67
C MET A 791 30.97 -37.25 8.40
N VAL A 792 31.83 -36.82 9.33
CA VAL A 792 32.67 -35.62 9.16
C VAL A 792 34.00 -36.01 8.51
N ASN A 793 34.24 -35.51 7.30
CA ASN A 793 35.47 -35.71 6.54
C ASN A 793 36.36 -34.47 6.68
N ILE A 794 37.50 -34.62 7.35
CA ILE A 794 38.45 -33.53 7.63
C ILE A 794 39.63 -33.64 6.67
N ASP A 795 39.71 -32.76 5.66
CA ASP A 795 40.84 -32.77 4.72
C ASP A 795 42.17 -32.43 5.41
N SER A 796 43.30 -32.63 4.72
CA SER A 796 44.64 -32.44 5.29
C SER A 796 44.96 -31.02 5.74
N SER A 797 44.19 -30.03 5.28
CA SER A 797 44.31 -28.60 5.58
C SER A 797 43.23 -28.10 6.53
N SER A 798 42.37 -29.00 7.02
CA SER A 798 41.20 -28.66 7.82
C SER A 798 41.34 -29.07 9.28
N GLU A 799 40.57 -28.38 10.12
CA GLU A 799 40.47 -28.63 11.54
C GLU A 799 38.99 -28.69 11.98
N LEU A 800 38.66 -29.73 12.75
CA LEU A 800 37.43 -29.78 13.55
C LEU A 800 37.81 -29.53 15.01
N LEU A 801 37.39 -28.41 15.58
CA LEU A 801 37.70 -28.03 16.95
C LEU A 801 36.49 -28.24 17.85
N PHE A 802 36.71 -28.77 19.05
CA PHE A 802 35.75 -28.74 20.14
C PHE A 802 36.10 -27.55 21.02
N GLY A 803 35.23 -26.55 21.03
CA GLY A 803 35.40 -25.29 21.74
C GLY A 803 35.41 -25.48 23.26
N SER A 804 35.88 -24.46 23.98
CA SER A 804 36.07 -24.54 25.45
C SER A 804 34.80 -24.80 26.26
N THR A 805 33.62 -24.64 25.65
CA THR A 805 32.31 -24.89 26.27
C THR A 805 31.68 -26.22 25.82
N PHE A 806 32.32 -26.95 24.92
CA PHE A 806 31.80 -28.23 24.44
C PHE A 806 31.88 -29.24 25.58
N ASP A 807 30.72 -29.74 26.02
CA ASP A 807 30.60 -30.77 27.06
C ASP A 807 29.50 -31.75 26.63
N GLY A 808 29.89 -32.83 25.96
CA GLY A 808 28.90 -33.72 25.37
C GLY A 808 29.46 -34.82 24.47
N ILE A 809 28.57 -35.38 23.66
CA ILE A 809 28.86 -36.50 22.77
C ILE A 809 29.05 -35.98 21.34
N LEU A 810 30.11 -36.43 20.67
CA LEU A 810 30.15 -36.35 19.21
C LEU A 810 29.32 -37.50 18.62
N HIS A 811 28.11 -37.20 18.16
CA HIS A 811 27.21 -38.16 17.54
C HIS A 811 27.64 -38.57 16.12
N ALA A 812 28.42 -37.73 15.45
CA ALA A 812 28.96 -38.04 14.13
C ALA A 812 30.15 -39.01 14.20
N THR A 813 30.37 -39.75 13.12
CA THR A 813 31.64 -40.45 12.89
C THR A 813 32.64 -39.53 12.20
N LEU A 814 33.92 -39.68 12.50
CA LEU A 814 34.98 -39.07 11.67
C LEU A 814 35.37 -40.02 10.53
N GLY A 815 35.39 -39.51 9.31
CA GLY A 815 35.76 -40.25 8.10
C GLY A 815 37.27 -40.43 7.94
N ALA A 816 37.73 -40.95 6.80
CA ALA A 816 39.15 -41.27 6.53
C ALA A 816 40.08 -40.05 6.30
N GLY A 817 39.65 -38.88 6.75
CA GLY A 817 40.39 -37.62 6.63
C GLY A 817 41.72 -37.62 7.37
N THR A 818 42.64 -36.76 6.93
CA THR A 818 44.02 -36.65 7.45
C THR A 818 44.31 -35.31 8.14
N GLY A 819 43.31 -34.43 8.29
CA GLY A 819 43.43 -33.18 9.06
C GLY A 819 43.48 -33.39 10.57
N SER A 820 43.05 -32.38 11.32
CA SER A 820 43.13 -32.38 12.79
C SER A 820 41.75 -32.33 13.44
N ALA A 821 41.54 -33.14 14.47
CA ALA A 821 40.44 -33.01 15.42
C ALA A 821 41.02 -32.53 16.76
N ILE A 822 40.60 -31.36 17.23
CA ILE A 822 41.26 -30.65 18.35
C ILE A 822 40.28 -30.50 19.51
N VAL A 823 40.62 -31.08 20.67
CA VAL A 823 39.88 -30.89 21.92
C VAL A 823 40.53 -29.76 22.69
N ASN A 824 39.89 -28.58 22.75
CA ASN A 824 40.48 -27.41 23.40
C ASN A 824 40.46 -27.50 24.94
N ASN A 825 41.17 -26.56 25.56
CA ASN A 825 41.13 -26.37 27.01
C ASN A 825 39.69 -26.26 27.51
N SER A 826 39.36 -27.00 28.55
CA SER A 826 38.02 -27.11 29.17
C SER A 826 36.94 -27.82 28.34
N ALA A 827 37.24 -28.24 27.10
CA ALA A 827 36.32 -29.08 26.34
C ALA A 827 36.30 -30.51 26.90
N ASN A 828 35.12 -31.12 26.95
CA ASN A 828 34.90 -32.50 27.37
C ASN A 828 34.11 -33.25 26.29
N VAL A 829 34.78 -34.16 25.60
CA VAL A 829 34.25 -34.82 24.40
C VAL A 829 34.17 -36.33 24.63
N SER A 830 32.99 -36.89 24.47
CA SER A 830 32.78 -38.35 24.43
C SER A 830 32.51 -38.81 23.00
N LEU A 831 33.19 -39.88 22.58
CA LEU A 831 32.96 -40.48 21.26
C LEU A 831 31.89 -41.57 21.36
N GLU A 832 30.93 -41.54 20.43
CA GLU A 832 29.89 -42.57 20.34
C GLU A 832 30.21 -43.58 19.22
N GLN A 833 30.53 -43.08 18.03
CA GLN A 833 30.61 -43.90 16.82
C GLN A 833 32.03 -44.38 16.50
N ALA A 834 32.12 -45.57 15.89
CA ALA A 834 33.37 -46.05 15.31
C ALA A 834 33.82 -45.13 14.17
N SER A 835 35.12 -44.92 14.04
CA SER A 835 35.73 -43.92 13.16
C SER A 835 36.75 -44.55 12.20
N MET A 836 36.94 -43.92 11.04
CA MET A 836 38.02 -44.23 10.09
C MET A 836 39.14 -43.19 10.10
N PHE A 837 39.10 -42.25 11.06
CA PHE A 837 39.98 -41.09 11.08
C PHE A 837 41.46 -41.47 11.10
N ALA A 838 42.20 -40.93 10.13
CA ALA A 838 43.63 -41.19 9.93
C ALA A 838 44.51 -39.96 10.19
N GLY A 839 43.90 -38.85 10.60
CA GLY A 839 44.55 -37.59 10.92
C GLY A 839 45.17 -37.56 12.32
N THR A 840 45.07 -36.41 12.98
CA THR A 840 45.59 -36.20 14.34
C THR A 840 44.46 -35.82 15.28
N TRP A 841 44.34 -36.54 16.40
CA TRP A 841 43.65 -36.03 17.57
C TRP A 841 44.65 -35.24 18.41
N GLN A 842 44.36 -33.95 18.62
CA GLN A 842 45.13 -33.10 19.51
C GLN A 842 44.27 -32.75 20.73
N VAL A 843 44.62 -33.30 21.89
CA VAL A 843 43.94 -33.01 23.16
C VAL A 843 44.79 -32.00 23.91
N ASN A 844 44.36 -30.74 23.89
CA ASN A 844 45.09 -29.64 24.51
C ASN A 844 45.01 -29.72 26.04
N GLN A 845 45.97 -29.06 26.71
CA GLN A 845 45.99 -28.90 28.16
C GLN A 845 44.62 -28.47 28.69
N GLY A 846 44.10 -29.22 29.68
CA GLY A 846 42.79 -28.98 30.29
C GLY A 846 41.58 -29.47 29.48
N GLY A 847 41.75 -30.00 28.27
CA GLY A 847 40.72 -30.72 27.52
C GLY A 847 40.65 -32.21 27.88
N ALA A 848 39.49 -32.84 27.68
CA ALA A 848 39.25 -34.24 27.93
C ALA A 848 38.58 -34.93 26.72
N LEU A 849 39.16 -36.04 26.27
CA LEU A 849 38.59 -36.91 25.24
C LEU A 849 38.32 -38.29 25.85
N THR A 850 37.14 -38.85 25.62
CA THR A 850 36.74 -40.17 26.14
C THR A 850 36.40 -41.11 24.99
N ALA A 851 37.06 -42.27 24.97
CA ALA A 851 36.78 -43.37 24.06
C ALA A 851 36.47 -44.65 24.86
N SER A 852 35.36 -45.30 24.53
CA SER A 852 34.90 -46.55 25.15
C SER A 852 35.08 -47.78 24.27
N ASN A 853 35.48 -47.58 23.00
CA ASN A 853 35.81 -48.64 22.05
C ASN A 853 37.07 -48.29 21.24
N SER A 854 37.91 -49.29 20.96
CA SER A 854 39.20 -49.08 20.30
C SER A 854 39.11 -48.56 18.86
N ASN A 855 37.95 -48.70 18.21
CA ASN A 855 37.73 -48.23 16.84
C ASN A 855 37.19 -46.79 16.76
N GLN A 856 36.91 -46.13 17.89
CA GLN A 856 36.41 -44.74 17.91
C GLN A 856 37.50 -43.71 17.59
N LEU A 857 38.77 -44.04 17.87
CA LEU A 857 39.93 -43.19 17.56
C LEU A 857 40.45 -43.39 16.12
N GLY A 858 39.90 -44.34 15.35
CA GLY A 858 40.33 -44.66 13.99
C GLY A 858 41.74 -45.24 13.92
N SER A 859 42.57 -44.71 13.02
CA SER A 859 44.01 -44.97 12.95
C SER A 859 44.83 -43.70 13.22
N ALA A 860 44.20 -42.70 13.82
CA ALA A 860 44.77 -41.38 14.02
C ALA A 860 45.97 -41.40 14.98
N LYS A 861 46.85 -40.41 14.82
CA LYS A 861 47.89 -40.08 15.80
C LYS A 861 47.28 -39.30 16.95
N ILE A 862 47.79 -39.48 18.17
CA ILE A 862 47.29 -38.80 19.36
C ILE A 862 48.37 -37.88 19.94
N GLY A 863 48.17 -36.58 19.84
CA GLY A 863 48.86 -35.56 20.63
C GLY A 863 48.09 -35.31 21.91
N LEU A 864 48.67 -35.70 23.05
CA LEU A 864 47.99 -35.70 24.34
C LEU A 864 48.71 -34.80 25.33
N ASP A 865 48.24 -33.56 25.46
CA ASP A 865 48.66 -32.62 26.50
C ASP A 865 47.58 -32.47 27.60
N GLY A 866 46.31 -32.75 27.29
CA GLY A 866 45.20 -32.83 28.23
C GLY A 866 44.97 -34.24 28.80
N THR A 867 43.72 -34.71 28.80
CA THR A 867 43.33 -36.04 29.30
C THR A 867 42.68 -36.88 28.21
N LEU A 868 43.14 -38.12 28.03
CA LEU A 868 42.46 -39.14 27.22
C LEU A 868 41.98 -40.25 28.16
N ASN A 869 40.68 -40.46 28.23
CA ASN A 869 40.05 -41.54 28.98
C ASN A 869 39.76 -42.72 28.04
N LEU A 870 40.33 -43.88 28.37
CA LEU A 870 40.07 -45.15 27.70
C LEU A 870 39.24 -46.04 28.62
N ASP A 871 37.93 -46.07 28.35
CA ASP A 871 36.98 -46.84 29.12
C ASP A 871 36.84 -48.24 28.54
N ASN A 872 37.33 -49.23 29.29
CA ASN A 872 37.22 -50.65 28.96
C ASN A 872 37.92 -51.07 27.63
N ILE A 873 38.87 -50.28 27.12
CA ILE A 873 39.64 -50.59 25.90
C ILE A 873 40.81 -51.53 26.22
N ALA A 874 40.93 -52.66 25.50
CA ALA A 874 41.96 -53.69 25.74
C ALA A 874 43.33 -53.40 25.14
N LEU A 875 43.37 -52.80 23.95
CA LEU A 875 44.59 -52.53 23.21
C LEU A 875 44.55 -51.08 22.73
N PHE A 876 45.58 -50.32 23.07
CA PHE A 876 45.81 -48.99 22.51
C PHE A 876 47.01 -49.04 21.56
N ASN A 877 46.76 -48.86 20.27
CA ASN A 877 47.77 -49.02 19.21
C ASN A 877 47.79 -47.80 18.28
N HIS A 878 48.02 -46.63 18.88
CA HIS A 878 48.14 -45.35 18.17
C HIS A 878 49.45 -44.66 18.56
N VAL A 879 50.10 -44.00 17.60
CA VAL A 879 51.25 -43.13 17.89
C VAL A 879 50.82 -42.11 18.95
N LEU A 880 51.54 -42.08 20.07
CA LEU A 880 51.22 -41.24 21.22
C LEU A 880 52.38 -40.28 21.52
N THR A 881 52.06 -39.00 21.64
CA THR A 881 53.00 -37.92 22.00
C THR A 881 52.35 -36.96 22.98
N GLY A 882 53.12 -36.03 23.55
CA GLY A 882 52.63 -35.05 24.51
C GLY A 882 52.96 -35.43 25.96
N ASN A 883 52.51 -34.60 26.89
CA ASN A 883 52.84 -34.71 28.32
C ASN A 883 51.61 -34.75 29.26
N GLY A 884 50.43 -34.99 28.70
CA GLY A 884 49.17 -35.07 29.41
C GLY A 884 48.96 -36.37 30.19
N THR A 885 47.70 -36.75 30.42
CA THR A 885 47.31 -37.96 31.14
C THR A 885 46.53 -38.92 30.26
N LEU A 886 47.03 -40.14 30.10
CA LEU A 886 46.28 -41.26 29.55
C LEU A 886 45.66 -42.04 30.71
N ASN A 887 44.36 -41.91 30.91
CA ASN A 887 43.60 -42.66 31.89
C ASN A 887 43.09 -43.97 31.27
N VAL A 888 43.39 -45.08 31.91
CA VAL A 888 42.88 -46.40 31.52
C VAL A 888 42.08 -46.95 32.69
N ALA A 889 40.80 -47.18 32.45
CA ALA A 889 39.90 -47.79 33.42
C ALA A 889 39.24 -49.02 32.82
N LYS A 890 39.12 -50.08 33.60
CA LYS A 890 38.33 -51.26 33.21
C LYS A 890 37.17 -51.52 34.13
N ASN A 891 36.22 -52.28 33.62
CA ASN A 891 35.09 -52.75 34.40
C ASN A 891 35.49 -53.80 35.44
N LEU A 892 36.55 -54.59 35.18
CA LEU A 892 37.02 -55.66 36.05
C LEU A 892 38.54 -55.57 36.24
N ALA A 893 38.98 -55.66 37.50
CA ALA A 893 40.40 -55.64 37.89
C ALA A 893 41.27 -56.68 37.16
N THR A 894 40.68 -57.80 36.70
CA THR A 894 41.38 -58.91 36.04
C THR A 894 41.52 -58.75 34.53
N THR A 895 41.14 -57.61 33.96
CA THR A 895 41.17 -57.40 32.51
C THR A 895 42.39 -56.64 32.07
N ALA A 896 43.04 -57.15 31.02
CA ALA A 896 44.30 -56.61 30.53
C ALA A 896 44.12 -55.34 29.70
N PHE A 897 45.07 -54.42 29.88
CA PHE A 897 45.36 -53.35 28.93
C PHE A 897 46.78 -53.56 28.39
N ASP A 898 46.96 -53.34 27.09
CA ASP A 898 48.28 -53.36 26.46
C ASP A 898 48.41 -52.19 25.48
N PHE A 899 49.64 -51.71 25.34
CA PHE A 899 50.09 -50.89 24.23
C PHE A 899 50.51 -51.79 23.07
N GLY A 900 50.13 -51.39 21.86
CA GLY A 900 50.65 -52.00 20.65
C GLY A 900 51.96 -51.35 20.18
N SER A 901 52.64 -52.00 19.24
CA SER A 901 53.96 -51.57 18.76
C SER A 901 53.98 -50.20 18.06
N THR A 902 52.83 -49.63 17.69
CA THR A 902 52.78 -48.32 16.99
C THR A 902 52.87 -47.12 17.94
N VAL A 903 52.71 -47.33 19.25
CA VAL A 903 52.64 -46.25 20.25
C VAL A 903 53.95 -45.46 20.30
N GLY A 904 55.08 -46.17 20.31
CA GLY A 904 56.41 -45.58 20.43
C GLY A 904 56.68 -44.99 21.83
N GLY A 905 57.91 -44.51 22.07
CA GLY A 905 58.35 -44.00 23.39
C GLY A 905 58.36 -42.48 23.54
N ALA A 906 57.61 -41.77 22.70
CA ALA A 906 57.67 -40.30 22.61
C ALA A 906 56.72 -39.58 23.59
N PHE A 907 55.73 -40.27 24.13
CA PHE A 907 54.86 -39.74 25.19
C PHE A 907 55.64 -39.58 26.49
N SER A 908 55.57 -38.40 27.12
CA SER A 908 56.27 -38.08 28.36
C SER A 908 55.36 -37.74 29.54
N GLY A 909 54.06 -38.04 29.38
CA GLY A 909 53.03 -37.78 30.38
C GLY A 909 52.84 -38.92 31.38
N ILE A 910 51.63 -39.00 31.93
CA ILE A 910 51.22 -40.01 32.91
C ILE A 910 50.33 -41.04 32.23
N VAL A 911 50.67 -42.33 32.36
CA VAL A 911 49.78 -43.45 32.07
C VAL A 911 49.19 -43.92 33.38
N ASN A 912 47.93 -43.60 33.63
CA ASN A 912 47.23 -43.90 34.87
C ASN A 912 46.34 -45.13 34.70
N LEU A 913 46.65 -46.20 35.43
CA LEU A 913 45.89 -47.45 35.40
C LEU A 913 45.00 -47.59 36.63
N THR A 914 43.71 -47.87 36.41
CA THR A 914 42.73 -48.15 37.48
C THR A 914 41.98 -49.44 37.15
N LYS A 915 41.80 -50.34 38.11
CA LYS A 915 41.08 -51.62 37.92
C LYS A 915 41.56 -52.42 36.71
N THR A 916 42.87 -52.44 36.43
CA THR A 916 43.42 -52.99 35.18
C THR A 916 44.60 -53.93 35.47
N THR A 917 44.69 -55.07 34.79
CA THR A 917 45.97 -55.82 34.74
C THR A 917 46.87 -55.29 33.64
N PHE A 918 48.17 -55.19 33.87
CA PHE A 918 49.16 -54.68 32.91
C PHE A 918 50.46 -55.48 33.01
N ALA A 919 51.02 -55.94 31.90
CA ALA A 919 52.33 -56.59 31.93
C ALA A 919 53.41 -55.61 31.45
N LEU A 920 54.59 -55.57 32.05
CA LEU A 920 55.73 -54.81 31.49
C LEU A 920 56.38 -55.58 30.33
N SER A 921 55.58 -55.88 29.31
CA SER A 921 55.99 -56.46 28.05
C SER A 921 56.94 -55.51 27.29
N ALA A 922 57.55 -55.99 26.21
CA ALA A 922 58.47 -55.16 25.42
C ALA A 922 57.79 -53.90 24.86
N ASP A 923 56.59 -54.03 24.30
CA ASP A 923 55.84 -52.90 23.74
C ASP A 923 55.36 -51.94 24.84
N ASN A 924 54.87 -52.48 25.96
CA ASN A 924 54.41 -51.68 27.10
C ASN A 924 55.55 -50.86 27.73
N ALA A 925 56.72 -51.47 27.92
CA ALA A 925 57.90 -50.77 28.41
C ALA A 925 58.43 -49.74 27.41
N ALA A 926 58.38 -50.05 26.10
CA ALA A 926 58.77 -49.10 25.06
C ALA A 926 57.87 -47.85 25.03
N ALA A 927 56.55 -48.02 25.25
CA ALA A 927 55.61 -46.92 25.38
C ALA A 927 55.89 -46.03 26.61
N LEU A 928 56.42 -46.62 27.68
CA LEU A 928 56.73 -45.96 28.95
C LEU A 928 58.17 -45.43 29.05
N ALA A 929 58.95 -45.50 27.97
CA ALA A 929 60.37 -45.11 27.97
C ALA A 929 60.61 -43.65 28.40
N SER A 930 59.64 -42.77 28.14
CA SER A 930 59.67 -41.35 28.55
C SER A 930 58.51 -40.96 29.49
N ALA A 931 57.58 -41.87 29.79
CA ALA A 931 56.35 -41.60 30.56
C ALA A 931 56.41 -42.15 31.99
N THR A 932 55.56 -41.61 32.87
CA THR A 932 55.34 -42.15 34.21
C THR A 932 54.18 -43.14 34.20
N LEU A 933 54.44 -44.38 34.61
CA LEU A 933 53.39 -45.37 34.87
C LEU A 933 52.84 -45.15 36.28
N LYS A 934 51.57 -44.78 36.40
CA LYS A 934 50.87 -44.65 37.68
C LYS A 934 49.93 -45.83 37.92
N LEU A 935 50.15 -46.54 39.01
CA LEU A 935 49.33 -47.67 39.46
C LEU A 935 48.36 -47.20 40.53
N SER A 936 47.15 -46.85 40.10
CA SER A 936 46.06 -46.46 41.00
C SER A 936 45.27 -47.69 41.48
N ASP A 937 44.23 -47.45 42.29
CA ASP A 937 43.40 -48.49 42.92
C ASP A 937 43.02 -49.66 42.00
N ASP A 938 43.13 -50.87 42.55
CA ASP A 938 42.79 -52.16 41.91
C ASP A 938 43.52 -52.45 40.58
N SER A 939 44.57 -51.68 40.24
CA SER A 939 45.45 -52.02 39.13
C SER A 939 46.49 -53.05 39.57
N VAL A 940 46.87 -53.96 38.67
CA VAL A 940 47.86 -55.01 38.92
C VAL A 940 48.87 -55.02 37.78
N THR A 941 50.12 -54.65 38.04
CA THR A 941 51.19 -54.69 37.06
C THR A 941 52.14 -55.85 37.32
N THR A 942 52.46 -56.67 36.31
CA THR A 942 53.45 -57.75 36.41
C THR A 942 54.71 -57.39 35.64
N VAL A 943 55.88 -57.46 36.30
CA VAL A 943 57.18 -57.08 35.71
C VAL A 943 57.72 -58.15 34.76
N GLY A 944 57.51 -59.43 35.11
CA GLY A 944 58.01 -60.58 34.37
C GLY A 944 59.52 -60.83 34.58
N THR A 945 60.13 -61.60 33.68
CA THR A 945 61.50 -62.12 33.81
C THR A 945 62.53 -61.38 32.94
N THR A 946 62.35 -60.10 32.67
CA THR A 946 63.34 -59.31 31.93
C THR A 946 63.39 -57.93 32.53
N ASP A 947 64.58 -57.38 32.70
CA ASP A 947 64.75 -56.02 33.17
C ASP A 947 64.05 -55.03 32.25
N ARG A 948 63.35 -54.07 32.83
CA ARG A 948 62.60 -53.04 32.10
C ARG A 948 63.03 -51.67 32.57
N THR A 949 63.27 -50.79 31.60
CA THR A 949 63.52 -49.38 31.86
C THR A 949 62.27 -48.60 31.49
N LEU A 950 61.76 -47.84 32.46
CA LEU A 950 60.69 -46.86 32.28
C LEU A 950 61.25 -45.48 32.65
N HIS A 951 60.56 -44.39 32.34
CA HIS A 951 60.97 -43.08 32.86
C HIS A 951 60.54 -42.91 34.32
N GLY A 952 59.25 -43.07 34.60
CA GLY A 952 58.70 -42.92 35.96
C GLY A 952 57.81 -44.09 36.38
N LEU A 953 57.75 -44.34 37.68
CA LEU A 953 56.81 -45.26 38.31
C LEU A 953 56.19 -44.60 39.55
N ASP A 954 54.86 -44.53 39.60
CA ASP A 954 54.08 -44.00 40.72
C ASP A 954 53.17 -45.09 41.27
N LEU A 955 53.44 -45.52 42.50
CA LEU A 955 52.61 -46.46 43.25
C LEU A 955 51.63 -45.66 44.09
N SER A 956 50.35 -45.71 43.71
CA SER A 956 49.26 -44.93 44.32
C SER A 956 47.99 -45.78 44.50
N GLY A 957 48.13 -47.00 45.04
CA GLY A 957 47.03 -47.90 45.40
C GLY A 957 47.03 -49.24 44.64
N GLY A 958 47.76 -49.33 43.52
CA GLY A 958 47.88 -50.57 42.73
C GLY A 958 48.87 -51.60 43.30
N THR A 959 48.88 -52.79 42.71
CA THR A 959 49.80 -53.89 43.03
C THR A 959 50.85 -54.06 41.93
N LEU A 960 52.14 -54.06 42.29
CA LEU A 960 53.25 -54.40 41.40
C LEU A 960 53.79 -55.79 41.75
N ILE A 961 53.81 -56.71 40.78
CA ILE A 961 54.17 -58.12 40.94
C ILE A 961 55.52 -58.41 40.27
N PHE A 962 56.43 -59.00 41.03
CA PHE A 962 57.72 -59.51 40.57
C PHE A 962 57.75 -61.03 40.60
N ASP A 963 58.28 -61.65 39.55
CA ASP A 963 58.59 -63.08 39.56
C ASP A 963 60.00 -63.32 40.13
N GLY A 964 60.08 -64.10 41.21
CA GLY A 964 61.32 -64.43 41.91
C GLY A 964 61.57 -65.94 42.01
N ALA A 965 62.85 -66.33 41.92
CA ALA A 965 63.29 -67.69 42.25
C ALA A 965 63.88 -67.73 43.66
N VAL A 966 63.41 -68.69 44.48
CA VAL A 966 63.92 -68.94 45.84
C VAL A 966 65.01 -70.02 45.81
N PRO A 967 66.06 -69.98 46.66
CA PRO A 967 66.46 -68.92 47.59
C PRO A 967 67.73 -68.19 47.08
N GLN A 968 67.70 -66.86 47.06
CA GLN A 968 68.91 -66.01 46.96
C GLN A 968 69.68 -65.95 45.63
N SER A 969 69.02 -65.74 44.48
CA SER A 969 69.75 -65.14 43.35
C SER A 969 68.84 -64.39 42.39
N GLN A 970 68.89 -63.06 42.49
CA GLN A 970 68.37 -62.06 41.53
C GLN A 970 66.87 -62.17 41.24
N THR A 971 66.18 -61.02 41.27
CA THR A 971 64.85 -60.93 40.66
C THR A 971 64.99 -61.36 39.21
N SER A 972 64.00 -62.08 38.66
CA SER A 972 64.10 -62.43 37.24
C SER A 972 63.88 -61.20 36.34
N GLY A 973 63.56 -60.03 36.89
CA GLY A 973 63.56 -58.75 36.19
C GLY A 973 63.56 -57.59 37.19
N VAL A 974 64.41 -56.58 36.95
CA VAL A 974 64.48 -55.31 37.68
C VAL A 974 63.75 -54.22 36.91
N VAL A 975 62.97 -53.39 37.60
CA VAL A 975 62.41 -52.16 37.00
C VAL A 975 63.37 -51.00 37.28
N THR A 976 63.99 -50.46 36.24
CA THR A 976 64.82 -49.25 36.34
C THR A 976 64.00 -48.02 35.95
N VAL A 977 63.97 -47.01 36.81
CA VAL A 977 63.27 -45.73 36.57
C VAL A 977 64.17 -44.54 36.91
N THR A 978 63.85 -43.39 36.30
CA THR A 978 64.42 -42.11 36.73
C THR A 978 63.71 -41.66 38.01
N ASP A 979 62.38 -41.62 37.97
CA ASP A 979 61.56 -41.10 39.06
C ASP A 979 60.65 -42.19 39.65
N LEU A 980 60.71 -42.37 40.97
CA LEU A 980 59.86 -43.30 41.73
C LEU A 980 59.05 -42.52 42.77
N ALA A 981 57.73 -42.69 42.76
CA ALA A 981 56.84 -42.13 43.77
C ALA A 981 56.15 -43.26 44.55
N LEU A 982 56.26 -43.21 45.87
CA LEU A 982 55.74 -44.21 46.82
C LEU A 982 54.61 -43.59 47.65
N ASN A 983 53.42 -43.52 47.07
CA ASN A 983 52.26 -42.87 47.72
C ASN A 983 51.39 -43.88 48.46
N SER A 984 51.11 -45.04 47.87
CA SER A 984 50.42 -46.19 48.49
C SER A 984 50.41 -47.39 47.55
N GLY A 985 50.15 -48.61 48.05
CA GLY A 985 49.91 -49.79 47.21
C GLY A 985 50.67 -51.02 47.68
N THR A 986 50.80 -52.01 46.81
CA THR A 986 51.38 -53.31 47.18
C THR A 986 52.51 -53.70 46.23
N VAL A 987 53.65 -54.14 46.76
CA VAL A 987 54.67 -54.87 46.02
C VAL A 987 54.57 -56.33 46.41
N ASN A 988 54.33 -57.24 45.47
CA ASN A 988 54.18 -58.66 45.72
C ASN A 988 55.23 -59.46 44.94
N ILE A 989 55.93 -60.36 45.61
CA ILE A 989 56.92 -61.24 44.98
C ILE A 989 56.36 -62.65 44.89
N THR A 990 56.25 -63.19 43.68
CA THR A 990 55.67 -64.51 43.41
C THR A 990 56.72 -65.51 42.97
N GLY A 991 56.66 -66.74 43.51
CA GLY A 991 57.60 -67.82 43.20
C GLY A 991 57.16 -69.20 43.69
N SER A 992 57.69 -70.27 43.10
CA SER A 992 57.24 -71.67 43.34
C SER A 992 57.90 -72.41 44.51
N GLY A 993 58.76 -71.74 45.30
CA GLY A 993 59.51 -72.31 46.43
C GLY A 993 59.08 -71.77 47.80
N SER A 994 59.38 -72.51 48.88
CA SER A 994 59.21 -72.03 50.26
C SER A 994 60.23 -70.94 50.56
N TRP A 995 59.79 -69.73 50.89
CA TRP A 995 60.67 -68.63 51.29
C TRP A 995 61.31 -68.95 52.64
N ASP A 996 62.63 -69.07 52.69
CA ASP A 996 63.40 -69.27 53.93
C ASP A 996 64.31 -68.06 54.14
N ASN A 997 64.03 -67.29 55.19
CA ASN A 997 64.83 -66.13 55.58
C ASN A 997 65.89 -66.52 56.62
N THR A 998 66.70 -67.54 56.33
CA THR A 998 67.90 -67.83 57.11
C THR A 998 68.94 -66.74 56.86
N ASP A 999 69.17 -65.90 57.88
CA ASP A 999 70.15 -64.82 57.93
C ASP A 999 71.52 -65.27 57.38
N PRO A 1000 72.03 -64.67 56.29
CA PRO A 1000 73.35 -65.00 55.75
C PRO A 1000 74.51 -64.39 56.55
N LEU A 1001 74.25 -63.61 57.61
CA LEU A 1001 75.29 -62.91 58.39
C LEU A 1001 75.46 -63.49 59.81
N ALA A 1002 76.69 -63.41 60.32
CA ALA A 1002 77.00 -63.81 61.69
C ALA A 1002 76.28 -62.90 62.70
N THR A 1003 75.69 -63.49 63.74
CA THR A 1003 75.06 -62.77 64.86
C THR A 1003 76.02 -61.72 65.45
N ASN A 1004 75.57 -60.45 65.55
CA ASN A 1004 76.24 -59.26 66.13
C ASN A 1004 76.96 -58.27 65.18
N VAL A 1005 76.59 -58.18 63.90
CA VAL A 1005 76.96 -57.01 63.07
C VAL A 1005 76.02 -55.83 63.32
N SER A 1006 76.52 -54.61 63.20
CA SER A 1006 75.70 -53.40 63.38
C SER A 1006 74.61 -53.29 62.31
N ILE A 1007 73.52 -52.56 62.58
CA ILE A 1007 72.44 -52.33 61.60
C ILE A 1007 72.98 -51.72 60.29
N LEU A 1008 74.03 -50.89 60.41
CA LEU A 1008 74.72 -50.27 59.30
C LEU A 1008 75.60 -51.25 58.52
N GLU A 1009 76.05 -52.34 59.14
CA GLU A 1009 76.81 -53.43 58.50
C GLU A 1009 75.90 -54.49 57.88
N GLN A 1010 74.68 -54.68 58.39
CA GLN A 1010 73.64 -55.46 57.71
C GLN A 1010 73.17 -54.77 56.43
N ASP A 1011 72.96 -53.45 56.47
CA ASP A 1011 72.60 -52.63 55.31
C ASP A 1011 73.74 -52.57 54.26
N ARG A 1012 75.01 -52.61 54.69
CA ARG A 1012 76.18 -52.59 53.80
C ARG A 1012 76.57 -53.94 53.16
N ALA A 1013 75.96 -55.06 53.56
CA ALA A 1013 76.39 -56.40 53.11
C ALA A 1013 75.97 -56.75 51.67
N GLY A 1014 75.38 -55.80 50.94
CA GLY A 1014 74.92 -55.98 49.55
C GLY A 1014 73.46 -56.41 49.52
N SER A 1015 72.62 -55.62 48.86
CA SER A 1015 71.22 -55.95 48.59
C SER A 1015 71.13 -57.29 47.87
N THR A 1016 70.55 -58.31 48.52
CA THR A 1016 70.44 -59.66 47.93
C THR A 1016 69.31 -59.77 46.90
N LEU A 1017 68.41 -58.78 46.85
CA LEU A 1017 67.30 -58.72 45.91
C LEU A 1017 66.95 -57.26 45.56
N GLU A 1018 67.25 -56.83 44.34
CA GLU A 1018 66.88 -55.51 43.81
C GLU A 1018 65.61 -55.64 42.95
N LEU A 1019 64.52 -54.97 43.35
CA LEU A 1019 63.24 -55.00 42.63
C LEU A 1019 63.09 -53.76 41.73
N ILE A 1020 63.37 -52.58 42.29
CA ILE A 1020 63.26 -51.30 41.59
C ILE A 1020 64.56 -50.53 41.80
N ASN A 1021 65.17 -50.07 40.71
CA ASN A 1021 66.31 -49.18 40.71
C ASN A 1021 65.85 -47.78 40.27
N ALA A 1022 65.98 -46.77 41.14
CA ALA A 1022 65.49 -45.43 40.88
C ALA A 1022 66.58 -44.37 41.10
N THR A 1023 66.59 -43.31 40.28
CA THR A 1023 67.51 -42.17 40.47
C THR A 1023 66.97 -41.19 41.51
N ASN A 1024 65.68 -40.87 41.44
CA ASN A 1024 64.97 -39.97 42.34
C ASN A 1024 63.80 -40.73 42.98
N VAL A 1025 63.69 -40.67 44.31
CA VAL A 1025 62.59 -41.31 45.06
C VAL A 1025 61.85 -40.24 45.87
N THR A 1026 60.52 -40.28 45.81
CA THR A 1026 59.60 -39.44 46.58
C THR A 1026 58.53 -40.29 47.26
N GLY A 1027 57.86 -39.78 48.29
CA GLY A 1027 56.88 -40.53 49.08
C GLY A 1027 57.48 -41.25 50.28
N ASP A 1028 56.78 -42.26 50.79
CA ASP A 1028 57.15 -43.03 51.99
C ASP A 1028 57.08 -44.53 51.72
N ILE A 1029 58.15 -45.26 52.03
CA ILE A 1029 58.19 -46.72 51.86
C ILE A 1029 57.19 -47.42 52.80
N ASP A 1030 56.92 -46.84 53.96
CA ASP A 1030 55.94 -47.35 54.93
C ASP A 1030 54.49 -47.23 54.41
N ALA A 1031 54.27 -46.51 53.31
CA ALA A 1031 52.98 -46.44 52.62
C ALA A 1031 52.73 -47.66 51.71
N LEU A 1032 53.71 -48.54 51.51
CA LEU A 1032 53.57 -49.74 50.69
C LEU A 1032 53.46 -51.01 51.55
N ASP A 1033 52.63 -51.94 51.08
CA ASP A 1033 52.62 -53.31 51.59
C ASP A 1033 53.59 -54.19 50.79
N LEU A 1034 54.46 -54.93 51.47
CA LEU A 1034 55.29 -55.97 50.86
C LEU A 1034 54.70 -57.36 51.11
N LEU A 1035 54.37 -58.07 50.03
CA LEU A 1035 53.84 -59.42 50.05
C LEU A 1035 54.82 -60.40 49.40
N VAL A 1036 54.82 -61.62 49.90
CA VAL A 1036 55.45 -62.78 49.25
C VAL A 1036 54.40 -63.85 49.06
N ASN A 1037 54.22 -64.31 47.83
CA ASN A 1037 53.18 -65.28 47.45
C ASN A 1037 51.79 -64.89 48.02
N GLY A 1038 51.47 -63.59 48.00
CA GLY A 1038 50.20 -63.06 48.51
C GLY A 1038 50.09 -62.96 50.03
N THR A 1039 51.16 -63.22 50.79
CA THR A 1039 51.19 -63.12 52.26
C THR A 1039 52.01 -61.90 52.68
N ALA A 1040 51.44 -61.03 53.51
CA ALA A 1040 52.12 -59.82 53.99
C ALA A 1040 53.32 -60.15 54.88
N ILE A 1041 54.44 -59.45 54.66
CA ILE A 1041 55.60 -59.50 55.55
C ILE A 1041 55.41 -58.44 56.64
N THR A 1042 55.35 -58.88 57.90
CA THR A 1042 55.23 -57.98 59.06
C THR A 1042 56.50 -58.00 59.88
N SER A 1043 56.88 -56.83 60.41
CA SER A 1043 58.07 -56.67 61.25
C SER A 1043 57.96 -57.57 62.49
N GLY A 1044 58.94 -58.47 62.65
CA GLY A 1044 59.05 -59.38 63.80
C GLY A 1044 58.82 -60.86 63.52
N THR A 1045 58.26 -61.26 62.36
CA THR A 1045 58.02 -62.69 62.05
C THR A 1045 58.98 -63.31 61.04
N GLN A 1046 59.67 -62.51 60.21
CA GLN A 1046 60.60 -63.03 59.19
C GLN A 1046 61.72 -62.03 58.81
N GLY A 1047 62.42 -61.40 59.75
CA GLY A 1047 63.75 -60.79 59.52
C GLY A 1047 63.98 -59.92 58.27
N VAL A 1048 62.99 -59.16 57.82
CA VAL A 1048 63.17 -58.14 56.76
C VAL A 1048 63.14 -56.79 57.46
N GLN A 1049 64.14 -55.95 57.18
CA GLN A 1049 64.16 -54.55 57.59
C GLN A 1049 63.98 -53.67 56.36
#